data_AF-A0A239QG56-F1
#
_entry.id   AF-A0A239QG56-F1
#
_cell.length_a   1.000
_cell.length_b   1.000
_cell.length_c   1.000
_cell.angle_alpha   90.00
_cell.angle_beta   90.00
_cell.angle_gamma   90.00
#
_symmetry.space_group_name_H-M   'P 1'
#
loop_
_entity.id
_entity.type
_entity.pdbx_description
1 polymer ?
#
loop_
_entity_poly.entity_id
_entity_poly.type
_entity_poly.pdbx_seq_one_letter_code
_entity_poly.pdbx_strand_id
1 'polypeptide(L)'
;MKKSVLLLLVVLLVCMFCYTMAEEDQGVKINKEHFPDSLFLKTVKKYDRDENGYLSAEEIENITVINLQGMDVETLKGIEFLTSLEVLNCEGNKLTELDLKTNKELTSLYCDNNKLTALNVKENTQLENLDCENNQLKKLDLTGNTALEMLKCGLNQLTELDLCQNTNLVTLYCQENNIKELDLSRNTELEEVNCRLNVLESLNVNQCSNLTELYCELGYIAELDVSQCAELEILICEWNQLKKLDVSQNTILKELYCGTNKLTELDISKNTELKTLSCYENTFRELDISGCPDLRILDCENCGLAELDISGCKVIVDMTENNKPKTIRESVAWSVRDEDWERVSALTVNWNTKIYKENGELVKSGLTEPEIRKETGPYDMNENGRLSKAAMEEAWTERNLAVEYTSAYPDVLNPSEKTLFDFFCSWSQNDANVLTESFIFAQKTGSEDVRTMVAELLELGTPVSYQINDVYGGDGYNSVYECTAEMAHIDGEHARYVQIEIGIKFGWMIGAQVISVKTVEAAEYNLNKKIYSLAPDAVIQDLLAAGLYDNRTDGELQPIGESSEAEGIRIELISGLLLDDKAWFFYSVEDVERKYGDCDLFAFPNTYIGDNDLGIHDTLYHDVQAHKSYHLVENHFKEKVDMNEREVTASTGYIEVQQNEWMDLSELLTQYVGEAENVTMVPSDVWYYDKDNEDRKLTEEEKKILDYNKPLDIQVTPDIMISGIGWIDGKLHVQIKGTNYDSSQIFADGVPTYYNDKSLSYSPLYWYKDHTTYVEYVLDYKPEDVEKLKLVLEVTVNRNDPYSDSYWTMEFPLSRICPDGKAEGEQQKPDF
;
A
#
# COMPACT_ATOMS: atom_id res chain seq x y z
N MET A 1 -40.25 -75.97 -28.87
CA MET A 1 -40.09 -74.50 -28.95
C MET A 1 -40.50 -73.78 -27.65
N LYS A 2 -41.78 -73.74 -27.21
CA LYS A 2 -42.19 -72.84 -26.10
C LYS A 2 -41.47 -73.02 -24.74
N LYS A 3 -41.14 -74.25 -24.30
CA LYS A 3 -40.42 -74.46 -23.02
C LYS A 3 -38.94 -74.02 -23.04
N SER A 4 -38.25 -74.23 -24.17
CA SER A 4 -36.82 -73.90 -24.30
C SER A 4 -36.57 -72.39 -24.30
N VAL A 5 -37.45 -71.61 -24.94
CA VAL A 5 -37.38 -70.14 -24.95
C VAL A 5 -37.66 -69.55 -23.57
N LEU A 6 -38.64 -70.11 -22.84
CA LEU A 6 -38.93 -69.68 -21.47
C LEU A 6 -37.77 -69.97 -20.52
N LEU A 7 -37.12 -71.13 -20.65
CA LEU A 7 -35.93 -71.46 -19.86
C LEU A 7 -34.76 -70.52 -20.17
N LEU A 8 -34.55 -70.17 -21.44
CA LEU A 8 -33.50 -69.22 -21.84
C LEU A 8 -33.76 -67.82 -21.29
N LEU A 9 -35.01 -67.35 -21.31
CA LEU A 9 -35.42 -66.08 -20.72
C LEU A 9 -35.24 -66.05 -19.19
N VAL A 10 -35.58 -67.14 -18.50
CA VAL A 10 -35.36 -67.25 -17.04
C VAL A 10 -33.87 -67.29 -16.72
N VAL A 11 -33.04 -67.99 -17.50
CA VAL A 11 -31.57 -67.98 -17.33
C VAL A 11 -31.00 -66.59 -17.62
N LEU A 12 -31.45 -65.88 -18.67
CA LEU A 12 -31.02 -64.51 -18.95
C LEU A 12 -31.44 -63.53 -17.85
N LEU A 13 -32.66 -63.65 -17.32
CA LEU A 13 -33.15 -62.83 -16.20
C LEU A 13 -32.38 -63.12 -14.91
N VAL A 14 -32.09 -64.39 -14.60
CA VAL A 14 -31.25 -64.75 -13.44
C VAL A 14 -29.81 -64.29 -13.63
N CYS A 15 -29.22 -64.43 -14.82
CA CYS A 15 -27.89 -63.91 -15.11
C CYS A 15 -27.84 -62.38 -15.02
N MET A 16 -28.89 -61.65 -15.47
CA MET A 16 -28.99 -60.20 -15.27
C MET A 16 -29.14 -59.84 -13.79
N PHE A 17 -29.99 -60.55 -13.04
CA PHE A 17 -30.16 -60.32 -11.59
C PHE A 17 -28.88 -60.61 -10.81
N CYS A 18 -28.13 -61.64 -11.19
CA CYS A 18 -26.81 -61.95 -10.62
C CYS A 18 -25.72 -60.96 -11.06
N TYR A 19 -25.87 -60.29 -12.21
CA TYR A 19 -24.99 -59.21 -12.64
C TYR A 19 -25.26 -57.94 -11.81
N THR A 20 -26.54 -57.56 -11.64
CA THR A 20 -26.91 -56.39 -10.84
C THR A 20 -26.58 -56.56 -9.36
N MET A 21 -26.62 -57.79 -8.82
CA MET A 21 -26.13 -58.07 -7.46
C MET A 21 -24.61 -58.25 -7.36
N ALA A 22 -23.86 -58.11 -8.44
CA ALA A 22 -22.39 -58.15 -8.45
C ALA A 22 -21.73 -56.77 -8.64
N GLU A 23 -22.48 -55.75 -9.05
CA GLU A 23 -22.01 -54.36 -9.12
C GLU A 23 -22.16 -53.60 -7.78
N GLU A 24 -22.98 -54.09 -6.83
CA GLU A 24 -23.26 -53.42 -5.55
C GLU A 24 -22.13 -53.48 -4.49
N ASP A 25 -20.99 -54.13 -4.76
CA ASP A 25 -19.92 -54.39 -3.75
C ASP A 25 -18.49 -54.19 -4.30
N GLN A 26 -18.32 -53.39 -5.36
CA GLN A 26 -17.00 -53.11 -5.96
C GLN A 26 -16.29 -51.87 -5.36
N GLY A 27 -16.96 -51.08 -4.51
CA GLY A 27 -16.39 -49.84 -3.95
C GLY A 27 -16.43 -48.62 -4.89
N VAL A 28 -15.65 -47.59 -4.58
CA VAL A 28 -15.64 -46.31 -5.32
C VAL A 28 -14.64 -46.34 -6.46
N LYS A 29 -15.13 -46.29 -7.71
CA LYS A 29 -14.29 -46.40 -8.91
C LYS A 29 -13.28 -45.24 -9.04
N ILE A 30 -12.02 -45.56 -9.28
CA ILE A 30 -10.93 -44.57 -9.39
C ILE A 30 -10.80 -44.10 -10.83
N ASN A 31 -11.58 -43.08 -11.20
CA ASN A 31 -11.64 -42.53 -12.55
C ASN A 31 -11.86 -41.00 -12.53
N LYS A 32 -11.78 -40.38 -13.72
CA LYS A 32 -12.05 -38.94 -13.93
C LYS A 32 -13.51 -38.50 -13.72
N GLU A 33 -14.41 -39.43 -13.44
CA GLU A 33 -15.83 -39.14 -13.19
C GLU A 33 -16.06 -38.82 -11.70
N HIS A 34 -15.44 -39.62 -10.82
CA HIS A 34 -15.42 -39.38 -9.38
C HIS A 34 -14.31 -38.39 -8.96
N PHE A 35 -13.10 -38.51 -9.54
CA PHE A 35 -11.94 -37.66 -9.23
C PHE A 35 -11.45 -36.97 -10.53
N PRO A 36 -12.05 -35.83 -10.93
CA PRO A 36 -11.76 -35.20 -12.22
C PRO A 36 -10.37 -34.57 -12.30
N ASP A 37 -9.87 -34.02 -11.19
CA ASP A 37 -8.52 -33.49 -11.07
C ASP A 37 -7.49 -34.62 -11.20
N SER A 38 -6.51 -34.42 -12.10
CA SER A 38 -5.57 -35.48 -12.46
C SER A 38 -4.53 -35.81 -11.38
N LEU A 39 -4.25 -34.86 -10.49
CA LEU A 39 -3.30 -34.96 -9.41
C LEU A 39 -3.95 -35.57 -8.17
N PHE A 40 -5.17 -35.13 -7.85
CA PHE A 40 -5.98 -35.76 -6.81
C PHE A 40 -6.28 -37.23 -7.16
N LEU A 41 -6.73 -37.52 -8.38
CA LEU A 41 -6.90 -38.89 -8.90
C LEU A 41 -5.62 -39.73 -8.77
N LYS A 42 -4.45 -39.15 -9.08
CA LYS A 42 -3.14 -39.81 -8.96
C LYS A 42 -2.76 -40.06 -7.50
N THR A 43 -3.14 -39.20 -6.58
CA THR A 43 -2.93 -39.40 -5.15
C THR A 43 -3.86 -40.47 -4.59
N VAL A 44 -5.16 -40.41 -4.89
CA VAL A 44 -6.14 -41.42 -4.48
C VAL A 44 -5.79 -42.82 -5.00
N LYS A 45 -5.26 -42.92 -6.23
CA LYS A 45 -4.80 -44.19 -6.79
C LYS A 45 -3.66 -44.86 -6.00
N LYS A 46 -2.94 -44.15 -5.12
CA LYS A 46 -1.92 -44.76 -4.24
C LYS A 46 -2.51 -45.70 -3.18
N TYR A 47 -3.81 -45.61 -2.93
CA TYR A 47 -4.52 -46.36 -1.89
C TYR A 47 -5.33 -47.56 -2.44
N ASP A 48 -5.33 -47.75 -3.77
CA ASP A 48 -5.77 -48.96 -4.49
C ASP A 48 -4.70 -50.06 -4.29
N ARG A 49 -4.85 -50.86 -3.23
CA ARG A 49 -3.84 -51.82 -2.76
C ARG A 49 -3.84 -53.12 -3.56
N ASP A 50 -4.96 -53.51 -4.16
CA ASP A 50 -5.08 -54.71 -5.00
C ASP A 50 -5.00 -54.42 -6.51
N GLU A 51 -4.87 -53.13 -6.88
CA GLU A 51 -4.81 -52.59 -8.25
C GLU A 51 -6.06 -52.90 -9.10
N ASN A 52 -7.23 -53.12 -8.46
CA ASN A 52 -8.47 -53.44 -9.16
C ASN A 52 -9.14 -52.20 -9.83
N GLY A 53 -8.72 -50.98 -9.47
CA GLY A 53 -9.24 -49.72 -10.01
C GLY A 53 -10.43 -49.12 -9.25
N TYR A 54 -10.70 -49.59 -8.04
CA TYR A 54 -11.73 -49.11 -7.12
C TYR A 54 -11.14 -49.00 -5.71
N LEU A 55 -11.68 -48.10 -4.88
CA LEU A 55 -11.45 -48.08 -3.45
C LEU A 55 -12.53 -48.91 -2.74
N SER A 56 -12.13 -50.03 -2.14
CA SER A 56 -12.98 -50.79 -1.24
C SER A 56 -13.27 -50.03 0.06
N ALA A 57 -14.27 -50.48 0.82
CA ALA A 57 -14.56 -49.91 2.15
C ALA A 57 -13.36 -49.99 3.10
N GLU A 58 -12.62 -51.11 3.10
CA GLU A 58 -11.40 -51.27 3.91
C GLU A 58 -10.32 -50.26 3.48
N GLU A 59 -10.17 -49.99 2.19
CA GLU A 59 -9.19 -48.99 1.72
C GLU A 59 -9.61 -47.57 2.13
N ILE A 60 -10.90 -47.22 2.00
CA ILE A 60 -11.43 -45.92 2.46
C ILE A 60 -11.23 -45.75 3.98
N GLU A 61 -11.51 -46.77 4.79
CA GLU A 61 -11.25 -46.77 6.24
C GLU A 61 -9.76 -46.58 6.59
N ASN A 62 -8.84 -46.87 5.66
CA ASN A 62 -7.40 -46.66 5.81
C ASN A 62 -6.90 -45.30 5.25
N ILE A 63 -7.75 -44.49 4.61
CA ILE A 63 -7.37 -43.15 4.09
C ILE A 63 -7.68 -42.10 5.16
N THR A 64 -6.86 -42.05 6.20
CA THR A 64 -6.97 -41.04 7.27
C THR A 64 -6.21 -39.75 6.97
N VAL A 65 -5.26 -39.76 6.03
CA VAL A 65 -4.46 -38.58 5.66
C VAL A 65 -4.38 -38.43 4.14
N ILE A 66 -4.71 -37.23 3.64
CA ILE A 66 -4.45 -36.76 2.28
C ILE A 66 -3.58 -35.50 2.37
N ASN A 67 -2.44 -35.50 1.68
CA ASN A 67 -1.60 -34.33 1.48
C ASN A 67 -1.49 -34.05 -0.03
N LEU A 68 -1.83 -32.83 -0.40
CA LEU A 68 -1.82 -32.26 -1.75
C LEU A 68 -1.14 -30.87 -1.77
N GLN A 69 -0.31 -30.55 -0.77
CA GLN A 69 0.36 -29.25 -0.59
C GLN A 69 1.12 -28.82 -1.86
N GLY A 70 0.87 -27.58 -2.34
CA GLY A 70 1.66 -26.98 -3.42
C GLY A 70 1.60 -27.73 -4.75
N MET A 71 0.50 -28.47 -5.02
CA MET A 71 0.43 -29.39 -6.16
C MET A 71 -0.19 -28.81 -7.44
N ASP A 72 -0.75 -27.60 -7.42
CA ASP A 72 -1.59 -27.03 -8.50
C ASP A 72 -2.94 -27.75 -8.71
N VAL A 73 -3.54 -28.31 -7.66
CA VAL A 73 -4.88 -28.93 -7.70
C VAL A 73 -5.97 -27.87 -7.89
N GLU A 74 -6.89 -28.10 -8.82
CA GLU A 74 -7.99 -27.16 -9.14
C GLU A 74 -9.31 -27.53 -8.46
N THR A 75 -9.54 -28.81 -8.14
CA THR A 75 -10.75 -29.28 -7.44
C THR A 75 -10.51 -30.55 -6.64
N LEU A 76 -11.11 -30.64 -5.46
CA LEU A 76 -11.16 -31.86 -4.64
C LEU A 76 -12.45 -32.66 -4.81
N LYS A 77 -13.20 -32.48 -5.91
CA LYS A 77 -14.33 -33.36 -6.20
C LYS A 77 -13.91 -34.83 -6.16
N GLY A 78 -14.65 -35.65 -5.42
CA GLY A 78 -14.32 -37.01 -5.03
C GLY A 78 -13.84 -37.14 -3.57
N ILE A 79 -13.51 -36.04 -2.89
CA ILE A 79 -13.17 -36.03 -1.46
C ILE A 79 -14.33 -36.54 -0.61
N GLU A 80 -15.57 -36.40 -1.10
CA GLU A 80 -16.77 -36.83 -0.42
C GLU A 80 -16.85 -38.35 -0.18
N PHE A 81 -16.06 -39.12 -0.92
CA PHE A 81 -15.90 -40.58 -0.78
C PHE A 81 -14.90 -40.97 0.31
N LEU A 82 -14.02 -40.07 0.75
CA LEU A 82 -12.96 -40.35 1.73
C LEU A 82 -13.48 -40.09 3.16
N THR A 83 -14.48 -40.85 3.57
CA THR A 83 -15.28 -40.57 4.78
C THR A 83 -14.51 -40.72 6.09
N SER A 84 -13.40 -41.46 6.10
CA SER A 84 -12.54 -41.69 7.28
C SER A 84 -11.33 -40.75 7.34
N LEU A 85 -11.36 -39.65 6.58
CA LEU A 85 -10.26 -38.68 6.51
C LEU A 85 -10.20 -37.85 7.81
N GLU A 86 -9.07 -37.93 8.50
CA GLU A 86 -8.76 -37.21 9.75
C GLU A 86 -7.95 -35.94 9.46
N VAL A 87 -7.02 -35.99 8.50
CA VAL A 87 -6.16 -34.86 8.12
C VAL A 87 -6.23 -34.61 6.60
N LEU A 88 -6.62 -33.40 6.23
CA LEU A 88 -6.52 -32.89 4.87
C LEU A 88 -5.55 -31.70 4.83
N ASN A 89 -4.42 -31.84 4.14
CA ASN A 89 -3.65 -30.69 3.66
C ASN A 89 -3.87 -30.56 2.14
N CYS A 90 -4.45 -29.43 1.73
CA CYS A 90 -4.57 -28.95 0.37
C CYS A 90 -4.11 -27.48 0.23
N GLU A 91 -3.20 -27.06 1.11
CA GLU A 91 -2.46 -25.79 1.09
C GLU A 91 -1.85 -25.49 -0.30
N GLY A 92 -1.80 -24.21 -0.69
CA GLY A 92 -1.01 -23.78 -1.85
C GLY A 92 -1.52 -24.32 -3.19
N ASN A 93 -2.84 -24.32 -3.38
CA ASN A 93 -3.51 -24.85 -4.57
C ASN A 93 -4.42 -23.79 -5.21
N LYS A 94 -5.27 -24.21 -6.16
CA LYS A 94 -6.16 -23.31 -6.93
C LYS A 94 -7.63 -23.55 -6.61
N LEU A 95 -7.93 -24.10 -5.44
CA LEU A 95 -9.30 -24.44 -5.04
C LEU A 95 -10.15 -23.19 -4.89
N THR A 96 -11.27 -23.13 -5.60
CA THR A 96 -12.31 -22.08 -5.46
C THR A 96 -13.50 -22.55 -4.62
N GLU A 97 -13.68 -23.86 -4.49
CA GLU A 97 -14.70 -24.53 -3.69
C GLU A 97 -14.09 -25.72 -2.92
N LEU A 98 -14.66 -26.03 -1.75
CA LEU A 98 -14.27 -27.16 -0.91
C LEU A 98 -15.47 -27.68 -0.11
N ASP A 99 -16.05 -28.81 -0.53
CA ASP A 99 -17.14 -29.49 0.19
C ASP A 99 -16.58 -30.63 1.05
N LEU A 100 -16.70 -30.49 2.37
CA LEU A 100 -16.20 -31.44 3.37
C LEU A 100 -17.33 -32.06 4.20
N LYS A 101 -18.59 -31.93 3.74
CA LYS A 101 -19.79 -32.30 4.49
C LYS A 101 -19.84 -33.78 4.94
N THR A 102 -19.16 -34.67 4.22
CA THR A 102 -19.09 -36.11 4.51
C THR A 102 -17.82 -36.52 5.27
N ASN A 103 -16.79 -35.67 5.31
CA ASN A 103 -15.50 -35.93 5.97
C ASN A 103 -15.56 -35.56 7.47
N LYS A 104 -16.50 -36.19 8.19
CA LYS A 104 -16.87 -35.86 9.59
C LYS A 104 -15.82 -36.23 10.63
N GLU A 105 -14.86 -37.06 10.24
CA GLU A 105 -13.72 -37.46 11.07
C GLU A 105 -12.53 -36.49 11.00
N LEU A 106 -12.63 -35.40 10.20
CA LEU A 106 -11.57 -34.40 10.10
C LEU A 106 -11.29 -33.73 11.46
N THR A 107 -10.05 -33.89 11.93
CA THR A 107 -9.48 -33.20 13.08
C THR A 107 -8.56 -32.05 12.66
N SER A 108 -7.95 -32.12 11.46
CA SER A 108 -7.08 -31.06 10.95
C SER A 108 -7.33 -30.77 9.47
N LEU A 109 -7.56 -29.48 9.16
CA LEU A 109 -7.74 -28.96 7.80
C LEU A 109 -6.75 -27.83 7.54
N TYR A 110 -5.88 -28.01 6.55
CA TYR A 110 -5.00 -26.98 6.00
C TYR A 110 -5.43 -26.72 4.56
N CYS A 111 -6.15 -25.64 4.33
CA CYS A 111 -6.65 -25.20 3.01
C CYS A 111 -6.28 -23.74 2.73
N ASP A 112 -5.22 -23.25 3.38
CA ASP A 112 -4.63 -21.94 3.19
C ASP A 112 -3.98 -21.78 1.81
N ASN A 113 -3.64 -20.55 1.43
CA ASN A 113 -3.02 -20.22 0.14
C ASN A 113 -3.83 -20.79 -1.06
N ASN A 114 -5.13 -20.51 -1.09
CA ASN A 114 -6.08 -20.98 -2.09
C ASN A 114 -6.98 -19.81 -2.58
N LYS A 115 -8.09 -20.11 -3.27
CA LYS A 115 -9.03 -19.12 -3.81
C LYS A 115 -10.46 -19.32 -3.29
N LEU A 116 -10.60 -19.86 -2.08
CA LEU A 116 -11.90 -20.16 -1.48
C LEU A 116 -12.64 -18.85 -1.15
N THR A 117 -13.84 -18.69 -1.71
CA THR A 117 -14.73 -17.55 -1.42
C THR A 117 -15.72 -17.85 -0.28
N ALA A 118 -15.91 -19.14 0.02
CA ALA A 118 -16.67 -19.65 1.15
C ALA A 118 -16.08 -20.98 1.61
N LEU A 119 -16.16 -21.25 2.92
CA LEU A 119 -15.76 -22.51 3.55
C LEU A 119 -16.85 -22.92 4.54
N ASN A 120 -17.30 -24.17 4.48
CA ASN A 120 -18.33 -24.71 5.37
C ASN A 120 -17.82 -25.95 6.11
N VAL A 121 -17.40 -25.73 7.36
CA VAL A 121 -16.87 -26.77 8.27
C VAL A 121 -17.87 -27.19 9.37
N LYS A 122 -19.14 -26.78 9.25
CA LYS A 122 -20.16 -26.90 10.31
C LYS A 122 -20.44 -28.35 10.75
N GLU A 123 -20.26 -29.31 9.83
CA GLU A 123 -20.50 -30.74 10.06
C GLU A 123 -19.23 -31.48 10.52
N ASN A 124 -18.07 -30.82 10.49
CA ASN A 124 -16.75 -31.33 10.87
C ASN A 124 -16.49 -31.01 12.34
N THR A 125 -17.35 -31.53 13.22
CA THR A 125 -17.42 -31.15 14.64
C THR A 125 -16.22 -31.64 15.47
N GLN A 126 -15.34 -32.44 14.88
CA GLN A 126 -14.10 -32.96 15.50
C GLN A 126 -12.87 -32.13 15.10
N LEU A 127 -13.05 -31.04 14.34
CA LEU A 127 -11.95 -30.18 13.88
C LEU A 127 -11.28 -29.46 15.06
N GLU A 128 -10.03 -29.81 15.31
CA GLU A 128 -9.11 -29.26 16.32
C GLU A 128 -8.22 -28.17 15.72
N ASN A 129 -7.77 -28.36 14.46
CA ASN A 129 -6.93 -27.40 13.75
C ASN A 129 -7.59 -26.96 12.43
N LEU A 130 -7.76 -25.65 12.24
CA LEU A 130 -8.19 -25.05 10.99
C LEU A 130 -7.19 -23.98 10.54
N ASP A 131 -6.51 -24.23 9.44
CA ASP A 131 -5.76 -23.23 8.68
C ASP A 131 -6.46 -22.95 7.35
N CYS A 132 -6.97 -21.74 7.20
CA CYS A 132 -7.57 -21.21 5.98
C CYS A 132 -7.05 -19.81 5.65
N GLU A 133 -5.81 -19.49 6.03
CA GLU A 133 -5.18 -18.22 5.71
C GLU A 133 -5.05 -17.99 4.19
N ASN A 134 -4.88 -16.73 3.78
CA ASN A 134 -4.67 -16.34 2.37
C ASN A 134 -5.71 -16.97 1.42
N ASN A 135 -6.96 -16.56 1.62
CA ASN A 135 -8.13 -16.95 0.83
C ASN A 135 -9.04 -15.72 0.62
N GLN A 136 -10.26 -15.91 0.13
CA GLN A 136 -11.22 -14.83 -0.19
C GLN A 136 -12.50 -14.93 0.65
N LEU A 137 -12.40 -15.48 1.86
CA LEU A 137 -13.54 -15.73 2.74
C LEU A 137 -14.11 -14.42 3.28
N LYS A 138 -15.39 -14.17 3.03
CA LYS A 138 -16.14 -13.01 3.57
C LYS A 138 -16.86 -13.30 4.88
N LYS A 139 -17.07 -14.58 5.20
CA LYS A 139 -17.69 -15.11 6.42
C LYS A 139 -17.12 -16.49 6.74
N LEU A 140 -17.07 -16.83 8.03
CA LEU A 140 -16.67 -18.15 8.52
C LEU A 140 -17.58 -18.53 9.72
N ASP A 141 -18.38 -19.60 9.59
CA ASP A 141 -19.26 -20.11 10.65
C ASP A 141 -18.58 -21.28 11.37
N LEU A 142 -18.06 -21.02 12.56
CA LEU A 142 -17.37 -22.01 13.42
C LEU A 142 -18.22 -22.52 14.57
N THR A 143 -19.54 -22.24 14.57
CA THR A 143 -20.44 -22.58 15.68
C THR A 143 -20.60 -24.10 15.93
N GLY A 144 -20.21 -24.93 14.96
CA GLY A 144 -20.18 -26.40 15.10
C GLY A 144 -18.83 -26.96 15.57
N ASN A 145 -17.76 -26.17 15.53
CA ASN A 145 -16.37 -26.61 15.70
C ASN A 145 -15.92 -26.38 17.14
N THR A 146 -16.66 -26.91 18.11
CA THR A 146 -16.41 -26.70 19.54
C THR A 146 -15.13 -27.35 20.06
N ALA A 147 -14.52 -28.23 19.26
CA ALA A 147 -13.23 -28.86 19.55
C ALA A 147 -12.02 -28.05 19.08
N LEU A 148 -12.23 -26.89 18.41
CA LEU A 148 -11.15 -26.13 17.78
C LEU A 148 -10.18 -25.55 18.82
N GLU A 149 -8.90 -25.92 18.69
CA GLU A 149 -7.77 -25.48 19.52
C GLU A 149 -6.89 -24.47 18.76
N MET A 150 -6.75 -24.62 17.44
CA MET A 150 -6.05 -23.67 16.57
C MET A 150 -6.97 -23.16 15.45
N LEU A 151 -7.09 -21.84 15.35
CA LEU A 151 -7.71 -21.16 14.21
C LEU A 151 -6.72 -20.20 13.57
N LYS A 152 -6.50 -20.38 12.27
CA LYS A 152 -5.84 -19.39 11.43
C LYS A 152 -6.73 -19.05 10.23
N CYS A 153 -7.20 -17.82 10.21
CA CYS A 153 -8.07 -17.27 9.17
C CYS A 153 -7.62 -15.84 8.76
N GLY A 154 -6.35 -15.51 8.99
CA GLY A 154 -5.74 -14.28 8.51
C GLY A 154 -5.73 -14.16 6.98
N LEU A 155 -5.40 -12.98 6.45
CA LEU A 155 -5.32 -12.72 5.00
C LEU A 155 -6.61 -13.14 4.27
N ASN A 156 -7.74 -12.60 4.71
CA ASN A 156 -9.07 -12.89 4.19
C ASN A 156 -9.93 -11.61 4.13
N GLN A 157 -11.24 -11.73 3.90
CA GLN A 157 -12.17 -10.60 3.77
C GLN A 157 -13.26 -10.62 4.87
N LEU A 158 -12.96 -11.21 6.03
CA LEU A 158 -13.91 -11.34 7.14
C LEU A 158 -14.23 -9.96 7.74
N THR A 159 -15.52 -9.64 7.87
CA THR A 159 -15.99 -8.42 8.57
C THR A 159 -16.44 -8.67 10.01
N GLU A 160 -16.64 -9.94 10.36
CA GLU A 160 -17.14 -10.43 11.64
C GLU A 160 -16.52 -11.81 11.91
N LEU A 161 -16.25 -12.14 13.17
CA LEU A 161 -15.74 -13.44 13.59
C LEU A 161 -16.32 -13.78 14.98
N ASP A 162 -17.30 -14.69 15.02
CA ASP A 162 -17.90 -15.18 16.27
C ASP A 162 -17.21 -16.47 16.73
N LEU A 163 -16.50 -16.38 17.85
CA LEU A 163 -15.77 -17.49 18.47
C LEU A 163 -16.41 -17.96 19.79
N CYS A 164 -17.64 -17.52 20.10
CA CYS A 164 -18.24 -17.72 21.43
C CYS A 164 -18.52 -19.20 21.80
N GLN A 165 -18.46 -20.11 20.83
CA GLN A 165 -18.58 -21.57 21.02
C GLN A 165 -17.23 -22.31 20.99
N ASN A 166 -16.16 -21.66 20.56
CA ASN A 166 -14.84 -22.26 20.35
C ASN A 166 -13.98 -22.10 21.61
N THR A 167 -14.52 -22.52 22.75
CA THR A 167 -13.97 -22.24 24.09
C THR A 167 -12.61 -22.89 24.36
N ASN A 168 -12.22 -23.87 23.55
CA ASN A 168 -10.95 -24.59 23.63
C ASN A 168 -9.83 -23.93 22.81
N LEU A 169 -10.08 -22.81 22.12
CA LEU A 169 -9.06 -22.13 21.34
C LEU A 169 -7.87 -21.70 22.21
N VAL A 170 -6.68 -22.13 21.78
CA VAL A 170 -5.36 -21.80 22.34
C VAL A 170 -4.64 -20.78 21.46
N THR A 171 -4.74 -20.93 20.13
CA THR A 171 -4.11 -20.03 19.15
C THR A 171 -5.15 -19.46 18.19
N LEU A 172 -5.15 -18.13 18.02
CA LEU A 172 -6.01 -17.40 17.09
C LEU A 172 -5.19 -16.43 16.22
N TYR A 173 -5.08 -16.73 14.93
CA TYR A 173 -4.56 -15.80 13.91
C TYR A 173 -5.71 -15.34 13.00
N CYS A 174 -6.08 -14.07 13.07
CA CYS A 174 -7.12 -13.46 12.23
C CYS A 174 -6.68 -12.09 11.66
N GLN A 175 -5.37 -11.86 11.56
CA GLN A 175 -4.78 -10.64 11.02
C GLN A 175 -5.16 -10.37 9.56
N GLU A 176 -5.03 -9.12 9.10
CA GLU A 176 -5.22 -8.77 7.68
C GLU A 176 -6.61 -9.20 7.17
N ASN A 177 -7.62 -8.71 7.89
CA ASN A 177 -9.05 -8.87 7.64
C ASN A 177 -9.76 -7.51 7.87
N ASN A 178 -11.10 -7.49 7.82
CA ASN A 178 -11.91 -6.28 7.99
C ASN A 178 -12.78 -6.32 9.27
N ILE A 179 -12.30 -7.01 10.33
CA ILE A 179 -13.06 -7.21 11.57
C ILE A 179 -13.09 -5.89 12.38
N LYS A 180 -14.29 -5.51 12.84
CA LYS A 180 -14.53 -4.28 13.62
C LYS A 180 -14.59 -4.49 15.14
N GLU A 181 -15.12 -5.62 15.58
CA GLU A 181 -15.27 -5.98 16.98
C GLU A 181 -14.85 -7.43 17.16
N LEU A 182 -14.04 -7.71 18.18
CA LEU A 182 -13.59 -9.07 18.51
C LEU A 182 -13.76 -9.32 20.02
N ASP A 183 -14.69 -10.21 20.38
CA ASP A 183 -14.96 -10.61 21.76
C ASP A 183 -14.41 -12.02 22.04
N LEU A 184 -13.31 -12.08 22.79
CA LEU A 184 -12.62 -13.32 23.16
C LEU A 184 -12.92 -13.74 24.61
N SER A 185 -13.91 -13.11 25.28
CA SER A 185 -14.26 -13.41 26.68
C SER A 185 -14.80 -14.82 26.96
N ARG A 186 -14.92 -15.66 25.93
CA ARG A 186 -15.29 -17.08 26.03
C ARG A 186 -14.13 -18.04 25.79
N ASN A 187 -13.02 -17.55 25.27
CA ASN A 187 -11.88 -18.33 24.81
C ASN A 187 -10.79 -18.27 25.90
N THR A 188 -11.10 -18.85 27.05
CA THR A 188 -10.29 -18.71 28.28
C THR A 188 -8.94 -19.42 28.20
N GLU A 189 -8.82 -20.40 27.31
CA GLU A 189 -7.60 -21.16 27.07
C GLU A 189 -6.64 -20.50 26.07
N LEU A 190 -6.98 -19.32 25.51
CA LEU A 190 -6.11 -18.61 24.56
C LEU A 190 -4.77 -18.26 25.21
N GLU A 191 -3.69 -18.73 24.58
CA GLU A 191 -2.29 -18.39 24.89
C GLU A 191 -1.75 -17.36 23.88
N GLU A 192 -2.17 -17.44 22.61
CA GLU A 192 -1.65 -16.59 21.53
C GLU A 192 -2.76 -16.00 20.65
N VAL A 193 -2.77 -14.67 20.49
CA VAL A 193 -3.73 -13.94 19.64
C VAL A 193 -3.00 -12.97 18.72
N ASN A 194 -3.18 -13.16 17.41
CA ASN A 194 -2.77 -12.21 16.38
C ASN A 194 -4.00 -11.70 15.60
N CYS A 195 -4.39 -10.46 15.86
CA CYS A 195 -5.51 -9.78 15.23
C CYS A 195 -5.12 -8.44 14.59
N ARG A 196 -3.82 -8.20 14.37
CA ARG A 196 -3.28 -6.97 13.75
C ARG A 196 -3.91 -6.67 12.38
N LEU A 197 -3.72 -5.45 11.87
CA LEU A 197 -4.14 -5.07 10.51
C LEU A 197 -5.62 -5.41 10.24
N ASN A 198 -6.47 -5.08 11.22
CA ASN A 198 -7.92 -5.12 11.15
C ASN A 198 -8.47 -3.74 11.50
N VAL A 199 -9.71 -3.46 11.10
CA VAL A 199 -10.39 -2.20 11.45
C VAL A 199 -11.03 -2.23 12.85
N LEU A 200 -10.35 -2.83 13.84
CA LEU A 200 -10.87 -3.07 15.18
C LEU A 200 -11.12 -1.75 15.93
N GLU A 201 -12.39 -1.47 16.22
CA GLU A 201 -12.84 -0.39 17.11
C GLU A 201 -12.90 -0.88 18.57
N SER A 202 -13.06 -2.19 18.78
CA SER A 202 -13.17 -2.84 20.10
C SER A 202 -12.54 -4.24 20.11
N LEU A 203 -11.75 -4.52 21.15
CA LEU A 203 -11.13 -5.83 21.43
C LEU A 203 -11.35 -6.19 22.90
N ASN A 204 -11.95 -7.35 23.18
CA ASN A 204 -12.21 -7.81 24.54
C ASN A 204 -11.45 -9.12 24.85
N VAL A 205 -10.33 -8.99 25.57
CA VAL A 205 -9.48 -10.11 26.05
C VAL A 205 -9.65 -10.39 27.54
N ASN A 206 -10.63 -9.77 28.21
CA ASN A 206 -10.68 -9.69 29.67
C ASN A 206 -10.96 -11.00 30.43
N GLN A 207 -11.03 -12.16 29.76
CA GLN A 207 -11.09 -13.50 30.39
C GLN A 207 -9.98 -14.45 29.88
N CYS A 208 -9.08 -13.98 29.02
CA CYS A 208 -7.98 -14.78 28.46
C CYS A 208 -6.82 -14.84 29.47
N SER A 209 -7.00 -15.55 30.59
CA SER A 209 -6.03 -15.58 31.69
C SER A 209 -4.70 -16.24 31.33
N ASN A 210 -4.71 -17.12 30.34
CA ASN A 210 -3.53 -17.85 29.86
C ASN A 210 -2.76 -17.08 28.76
N LEU A 211 -3.25 -15.91 28.32
CA LEU A 211 -2.73 -15.20 27.16
C LEU A 211 -1.30 -14.72 27.42
N THR A 212 -0.33 -15.30 26.71
CA THR A 212 1.09 -14.96 26.75
C THR A 212 1.48 -13.94 25.70
N GLU A 213 0.83 -13.95 24.53
CA GLU A 213 1.17 -13.07 23.40
C GLU A 213 -0.08 -12.44 22.77
N LEU A 214 -0.07 -11.11 22.62
CA LEU A 214 -1.15 -10.35 22.00
C LEU A 214 -0.62 -9.35 20.96
N TYR A 215 -0.97 -9.56 19.71
CA TYR A 215 -0.68 -8.68 18.57
C TYR A 215 -1.98 -8.05 18.05
N CYS A 216 -2.17 -6.76 18.31
CA CYS A 216 -3.36 -6.01 17.95
C CYS A 216 -3.04 -4.61 17.37
N GLU A 217 -1.91 -4.48 16.68
CA GLU A 217 -1.47 -3.23 16.06
C GLU A 217 -2.22 -2.87 14.77
N LEU A 218 -2.14 -1.58 14.40
CA LEU A 218 -2.74 -1.01 13.19
C LEU A 218 -4.27 -1.20 13.16
N GLY A 219 -4.91 -0.67 14.21
CA GLY A 219 -6.36 -0.68 14.40
C GLY A 219 -6.91 0.68 14.88
N TYR A 220 -8.15 0.70 15.35
CA TYR A 220 -8.85 1.88 15.85
C TYR A 220 -9.21 1.79 17.35
N ILE A 221 -8.55 0.91 18.10
CA ILE A 221 -8.89 0.57 19.49
C ILE A 221 -8.66 1.80 20.37
N ALA A 222 -9.72 2.26 21.04
CA ALA A 222 -9.68 3.43 21.92
C ALA A 222 -9.44 3.10 23.40
N GLU A 223 -9.82 1.90 23.83
CA GLU A 223 -9.68 1.37 25.19
C GLU A 223 -9.31 -0.13 25.11
N LEU A 224 -8.32 -0.56 25.89
CA LEU A 224 -7.84 -1.94 25.94
C LEU A 224 -7.66 -2.37 27.41
N ASP A 225 -8.32 -3.44 27.82
CA ASP A 225 -8.25 -4.01 29.18
C ASP A 225 -7.52 -5.36 29.15
N VAL A 226 -6.24 -5.33 29.53
CA VAL A 226 -5.37 -6.52 29.70
C VAL A 226 -5.24 -6.94 31.17
N SER A 227 -6.08 -6.41 32.08
CA SER A 227 -5.90 -6.58 33.54
C SER A 227 -6.10 -8.02 34.04
N GLN A 228 -6.72 -8.89 33.24
CA GLN A 228 -6.89 -10.31 33.57
C GLN A 228 -5.89 -11.24 32.84
N CYS A 229 -5.09 -10.71 31.91
CA CYS A 229 -4.08 -11.46 31.16
C CYS A 229 -2.77 -11.54 31.97
N ALA A 230 -2.82 -12.19 33.14
CA ALA A 230 -1.72 -12.15 34.11
C ALA A 230 -0.41 -12.80 33.60
N GLU A 231 -0.52 -13.76 32.70
CA GLU A 231 0.60 -14.48 32.07
C GLU A 231 1.13 -13.77 30.79
N LEU A 232 0.68 -12.55 30.48
CA LEU A 232 1.06 -11.82 29.26
C LEU A 232 2.55 -11.43 29.27
N GLU A 233 3.32 -12.02 28.36
CA GLU A 233 4.75 -11.81 28.17
C GLU A 233 5.06 -10.79 27.06
N ILE A 234 4.24 -10.76 25.99
CA ILE A 234 4.38 -9.87 24.83
C ILE A 234 3.06 -9.16 24.57
N LEU A 235 3.09 -7.83 24.54
CA LEU A 235 1.96 -6.99 24.15
C LEU A 235 2.37 -6.03 23.04
N ILE A 236 1.79 -6.20 21.84
CA ILE A 236 1.92 -5.28 20.71
C ILE A 236 0.55 -4.66 20.42
N CYS A 237 0.40 -3.38 20.78
CA CYS A 237 -0.82 -2.59 20.60
C CYS A 237 -0.54 -1.22 19.95
N GLU A 238 0.50 -1.15 19.13
CA GLU A 238 0.91 0.07 18.44
C GLU A 238 -0.10 0.53 17.38
N TRP A 239 0.01 1.78 16.92
CA TRP A 239 -0.85 2.32 15.85
C TRP A 239 -2.35 2.15 16.15
N ASN A 240 -2.75 2.62 17.33
CA ASN A 240 -4.13 2.57 17.83
C ASN A 240 -4.55 3.95 18.36
N GLN A 241 -5.69 4.03 19.05
CA GLN A 241 -6.29 5.28 19.55
C GLN A 241 -6.29 5.36 21.09
N LEU A 242 -5.48 4.52 21.76
CA LEU A 242 -5.48 4.35 23.21
C LEU A 242 -5.10 5.65 23.93
N LYS A 243 -5.95 6.09 24.86
CA LYS A 243 -5.67 7.26 25.73
C LYS A 243 -5.03 6.90 27.06
N LYS A 244 -5.18 5.63 27.46
CA LYS A 244 -4.68 5.01 28.69
C LYS A 244 -4.38 3.55 28.39
N LEU A 245 -3.39 3.01 29.08
CA LEU A 245 -3.05 1.59 29.09
C LEU A 245 -2.61 1.23 30.52
N ASP A 246 -3.23 0.23 31.12
CA ASP A 246 -2.89 -0.28 32.46
C ASP A 246 -2.28 -1.68 32.31
N VAL A 247 -0.96 -1.77 32.47
CA VAL A 247 -0.19 -3.01 32.44
C VAL A 247 0.19 -3.51 33.85
N SER A 248 -0.42 -2.96 34.91
CA SER A 248 -0.01 -3.21 36.30
C SER A 248 -0.21 -4.64 36.78
N GLN A 249 -1.06 -5.41 36.10
CA GLN A 249 -1.32 -6.83 36.41
C GLN A 249 -0.43 -7.78 35.58
N ASN A 250 0.12 -7.33 34.47
CA ASN A 250 0.95 -8.12 33.56
C ASN A 250 2.41 -8.16 34.06
N THR A 251 2.61 -8.63 35.30
CA THR A 251 3.90 -8.42 36.02
C THR A 251 5.10 -9.13 35.39
N ILE A 252 4.85 -10.16 34.57
CA ILE A 252 5.88 -10.91 33.84
C ILE A 252 6.14 -10.39 32.42
N LEU A 253 5.48 -9.29 32.01
CA LEU A 253 5.60 -8.69 30.68
C LEU A 253 7.07 -8.40 30.36
N LYS A 254 7.56 -9.01 29.27
CA LYS A 254 8.94 -8.94 28.79
C LYS A 254 9.08 -7.91 27.68
N GLU A 255 8.05 -7.76 26.85
CA GLU A 255 8.06 -6.87 25.69
C GLU A 255 6.74 -6.10 25.60
N LEU A 256 6.83 -4.77 25.55
CA LEU A 256 5.70 -3.87 25.43
C LEU A 256 5.93 -2.92 24.26
N TYR A 257 5.06 -3.02 23.25
CA TYR A 257 5.02 -2.17 22.08
C TYR A 257 3.68 -1.41 22.07
N CYS A 258 3.71 -0.15 22.50
CA CYS A 258 2.54 0.72 22.61
C CYS A 258 2.72 2.08 21.89
N GLY A 259 3.65 2.14 20.93
CA GLY A 259 3.91 3.31 20.10
C GLY A 259 2.72 3.76 19.24
N THR A 260 2.79 4.97 18.68
CA THR A 260 1.75 5.63 17.87
C THR A 260 0.34 5.47 18.47
N ASN A 261 0.14 6.09 19.63
CA ASN A 261 -1.12 6.08 20.37
C ASN A 261 -1.43 7.49 20.90
N LYS A 262 -2.34 7.61 21.88
CA LYS A 262 -2.73 8.89 22.50
C LYS A 262 -2.48 8.86 24.01
N LEU A 263 -1.51 8.06 24.46
CA LEU A 263 -1.18 7.92 25.87
C LEU A 263 -0.56 9.22 26.40
N THR A 264 -0.86 9.53 27.66
CA THR A 264 -0.36 10.72 28.39
C THR A 264 0.35 10.37 29.70
N GLU A 265 0.20 9.12 30.13
CA GLU A 265 0.81 8.48 31.30
C GLU A 265 0.95 6.98 31.01
N LEU A 266 1.98 6.34 31.56
CA LEU A 266 2.22 4.90 31.48
C LEU A 266 2.96 4.47 32.76
N ASP A 267 2.35 3.59 33.57
CA ASP A 267 2.97 3.03 34.78
C ASP A 267 3.45 1.60 34.50
N ILE A 268 4.77 1.45 34.36
CA ILE A 268 5.48 0.17 34.18
C ILE A 268 6.15 -0.32 35.47
N SER A 269 5.87 0.29 36.63
CA SER A 269 6.52 0.00 37.92
C SER A 269 6.25 -1.41 38.49
N LYS A 270 5.49 -2.24 37.76
CA LYS A 270 5.14 -3.62 38.09
C LYS A 270 5.72 -4.64 37.11
N ASN A 271 6.14 -4.19 35.92
CA ASN A 271 6.64 -5.04 34.83
C ASN A 271 8.16 -5.20 35.02
N THR A 272 8.55 -5.83 36.13
CA THR A 272 9.97 -5.90 36.54
C THR A 272 10.83 -6.76 35.63
N GLU A 273 10.21 -7.61 34.82
CA GLU A 273 10.87 -8.48 33.82
C GLU A 273 10.96 -7.85 32.42
N LEU A 274 10.50 -6.61 32.25
CA LEU A 274 10.47 -5.90 30.97
C LEU A 274 11.88 -5.69 30.42
N LYS A 275 12.13 -6.22 29.22
CA LYS A 275 13.39 -6.15 28.47
C LYS A 275 13.31 -5.18 27.30
N THR A 276 12.14 -5.06 26.69
CA THR A 276 11.87 -4.18 25.55
C THR A 276 10.67 -3.31 25.85
N LEU A 277 10.84 -1.99 25.71
CA LEU A 277 9.76 -1.02 25.72
C LEU A 277 9.85 -0.16 24.47
N SER A 278 8.81 -0.22 23.64
CA SER A 278 8.55 0.72 22.57
C SER A 278 7.29 1.52 22.92
N CYS A 279 7.42 2.83 23.06
CA CYS A 279 6.29 3.71 23.39
C CYS A 279 6.28 5.02 22.59
N TYR A 280 6.98 5.06 21.45
CA TYR A 280 7.14 6.24 20.59
C TYR A 280 5.81 6.88 20.15
N GLU A 281 5.82 8.12 19.66
CA GLU A 281 4.62 8.81 19.13
C GLU A 281 3.43 8.78 20.14
N ASN A 282 3.74 9.15 21.38
CA ASN A 282 2.80 9.37 22.48
C ASN A 282 3.06 10.72 23.14
N THR A 283 2.28 11.14 24.14
CA THR A 283 2.37 12.49 24.75
C THR A 283 2.55 12.45 26.27
N PHE A 284 3.58 11.73 26.72
CA PHE A 284 3.89 11.55 28.13
C PHE A 284 4.41 12.84 28.79
N ARG A 285 4.04 13.05 30.05
CA ARG A 285 4.62 14.11 30.89
C ARG A 285 5.93 13.70 31.54
N GLU A 286 5.98 12.45 31.98
CA GLU A 286 7.08 11.77 32.63
C GLU A 286 6.97 10.27 32.31
N LEU A 287 8.09 9.55 32.35
CA LEU A 287 8.16 8.10 32.18
C LEU A 287 9.17 7.56 33.19
N ASP A 288 8.70 6.75 34.16
CA ASP A 288 9.54 6.14 35.19
C ASP A 288 9.88 4.69 34.82
N ILE A 289 11.10 4.49 34.32
CA ILE A 289 11.69 3.18 34.00
C ILE A 289 12.44 2.55 35.18
N SER A 290 12.50 3.19 36.35
CA SER A 290 13.30 2.69 37.49
C SER A 290 12.81 1.35 38.07
N GLY A 291 11.56 0.97 37.75
CA GLY A 291 10.98 -0.34 38.05
C GLY A 291 11.44 -1.49 37.15
N CYS A 292 12.11 -1.21 36.03
CA CYS A 292 12.48 -2.19 35.00
C CYS A 292 14.02 -2.37 34.92
N PRO A 293 14.66 -3.00 35.93
CA PRO A 293 16.13 -3.05 36.03
C PRO A 293 16.82 -3.87 34.93
N ASP A 294 16.08 -4.80 34.32
CA ASP A 294 16.54 -5.70 33.24
C ASP A 294 16.22 -5.17 31.83
N LEU A 295 15.69 -3.95 31.71
CA LEU A 295 15.38 -3.28 30.44
C LEU A 295 16.65 -3.14 29.59
N ARG A 296 16.56 -3.56 28.32
CA ARG A 296 17.66 -3.67 27.35
C ARG A 296 17.48 -2.79 26.13
N ILE A 297 16.24 -2.68 25.67
CA ILE A 297 15.83 -1.92 24.48
C ILE A 297 14.76 -0.93 24.94
N LEU A 298 14.98 0.34 24.64
CA LEU A 298 14.03 1.41 24.91
C LEU A 298 13.88 2.30 23.68
N ASP A 299 12.68 2.34 23.12
CA ASP A 299 12.23 3.35 22.17
C ASP A 299 11.16 4.24 22.82
N CYS A 300 11.44 5.53 22.85
CA CYS A 300 10.50 6.57 23.30
C CYS A 300 10.60 7.82 22.40
N GLU A 301 10.78 7.63 21.09
CA GLU A 301 10.81 8.73 20.13
C GLU A 301 9.50 9.55 20.13
N ASN A 302 9.61 10.87 19.95
CA ASN A 302 8.50 11.83 19.94
C ASN A 302 7.53 11.76 21.15
N CYS A 303 7.93 11.18 22.29
CA CYS A 303 7.08 11.00 23.46
C CYS A 303 6.70 12.27 24.24
N GLY A 304 7.19 13.45 23.87
CA GLY A 304 6.98 14.71 24.60
C GLY A 304 7.78 14.87 25.92
N LEU A 305 8.64 13.91 26.27
CA LEU A 305 9.36 13.86 27.55
C LEU A 305 10.38 15.02 27.72
N ALA A 306 10.33 15.68 28.88
CA ALA A 306 11.29 16.72 29.25
C ALA A 306 12.63 16.17 29.80
N GLU A 307 12.55 15.09 30.58
CA GLU A 307 13.69 14.37 31.17
C GLU A 307 13.37 12.87 31.28
N LEU A 308 14.42 12.04 31.41
CA LEU A 308 14.33 10.59 31.58
C LEU A 308 15.49 10.13 32.47
N ASP A 309 15.21 9.31 33.49
CA ASP A 309 16.22 8.74 34.39
C ASP A 309 16.45 7.25 34.09
N ILE A 310 17.59 6.97 33.47
CA ILE A 310 18.06 5.62 33.10
C ILE A 310 18.93 4.96 34.18
N SER A 311 19.16 5.60 35.34
CA SER A 311 20.11 5.12 36.36
C SER A 311 19.70 3.80 37.04
N GLY A 312 18.42 3.43 36.96
CA GLY A 312 17.89 2.13 37.41
C GLY A 312 18.24 0.96 36.48
N CYS A 313 18.35 1.23 35.17
CA CYS A 313 18.44 0.21 34.11
C CYS A 313 19.90 -0.05 33.75
N LYS A 314 20.50 -1.08 34.35
CA LYS A 314 21.95 -1.31 34.29
C LYS A 314 22.44 -2.02 33.02
N VAL A 315 21.50 -2.42 32.16
CA VAL A 315 21.73 -3.35 31.04
C VAL A 315 21.05 -2.86 29.75
N ILE A 316 20.77 -1.55 29.63
CA ILE A 316 20.34 -0.98 28.35
C ILE A 316 21.47 -1.19 27.33
N VAL A 317 21.20 -2.02 26.33
CA VAL A 317 22.12 -2.38 25.24
C VAL A 317 21.90 -1.48 24.04
N ASP A 318 20.65 -1.05 23.82
CA ASP A 318 20.24 -0.29 22.64
C ASP A 318 19.21 0.79 23.01
N MET A 319 19.32 1.94 22.35
CA MET A 319 18.31 3.00 22.30
C MET A 319 18.34 3.57 20.89
N THR A 320 17.20 3.51 20.20
CA THR A 320 17.06 4.00 18.83
C THR A 320 17.34 5.51 18.78
N GLU A 321 18.40 5.91 18.06
CA GLU A 321 18.83 7.31 18.04
C GLU A 321 18.01 8.15 17.07
N ASN A 322 16.89 8.71 17.54
CA ASN A 322 16.42 10.04 17.13
C ASN A 322 15.72 10.75 18.32
N ASN A 323 16.09 12.03 18.54
CA ASN A 323 15.56 12.94 19.57
C ASN A 323 15.64 12.50 21.06
N LYS A 324 16.82 12.70 21.66
CA LYS A 324 17.06 12.56 23.11
C LYS A 324 16.26 13.59 23.96
N PRO A 325 15.74 13.22 25.15
CA PRO A 325 15.04 14.15 26.04
C PRO A 325 15.94 15.29 26.52
N LYS A 326 15.34 16.48 26.70
CA LYS A 326 16.07 17.78 26.76
C LYS A 326 16.99 17.98 27.97
N THR A 327 16.88 17.16 29.01
CA THR A 327 17.87 17.12 30.10
C THR A 327 18.04 15.71 30.66
N ILE A 328 19.08 15.00 30.23
CA ILE A 328 19.55 13.77 30.91
C ILE A 328 20.55 14.17 31.98
N ARG A 329 20.25 13.87 33.26
CA ARG A 329 21.29 13.89 34.30
C ARG A 329 22.08 12.60 34.23
N GLU A 330 23.37 12.74 33.92
CA GLU A 330 24.29 11.66 33.56
C GLU A 330 23.99 11.07 32.17
N SER A 331 24.51 11.74 31.14
CA SER A 331 24.57 11.23 29.77
C SER A 331 25.20 9.84 29.75
N VAL A 332 24.50 8.85 29.23
CA VAL A 332 25.04 7.50 29.02
C VAL A 332 24.84 7.13 27.56
N ALA A 333 25.91 6.68 26.93
CA ALA A 333 25.88 5.98 25.66
C ALA A 333 26.56 4.62 25.87
N TRP A 334 25.92 3.56 25.41
CA TRP A 334 26.49 2.21 25.30
C TRP A 334 26.66 1.88 23.82
N SER A 335 27.64 1.04 23.50
CA SER A 335 27.64 0.28 22.25
C SER A 335 28.18 -1.11 22.54
N VAL A 336 27.59 -2.12 21.91
CA VAL A 336 28.04 -3.51 21.98
C VAL A 336 27.81 -4.17 20.61
N ARG A 337 28.87 -4.69 19.99
CA ARG A 337 28.83 -5.96 19.26
C ARG A 337 30.24 -6.57 19.12
N ASP A 338 30.27 -7.91 19.16
CA ASP A 338 31.43 -8.80 19.02
C ASP A 338 31.97 -8.75 17.55
N GLU A 339 33.06 -9.39 17.10
CA GLU A 339 33.81 -10.57 17.58
C GLU A 339 35.33 -10.40 17.34
N ASP A 340 36.19 -10.55 18.37
CA ASP A 340 37.46 -11.33 18.32
C ASP A 340 38.37 -11.18 19.56
N TRP A 341 38.20 -10.17 20.43
CA TRP A 341 39.01 -10.00 21.65
C TRP A 341 38.20 -9.76 22.93
N GLU A 342 38.77 -10.16 24.08
CA GLU A 342 38.09 -10.36 25.38
C GLU A 342 37.17 -9.19 25.80
N ARG A 343 35.91 -9.53 26.14
CA ARG A 343 34.78 -8.60 26.34
C ARG A 343 35.04 -7.46 27.34
N VAL A 344 34.85 -6.22 26.86
CA VAL A 344 34.89 -5.00 27.67
C VAL A 344 33.86 -3.99 27.19
N SER A 345 32.99 -3.51 28.10
CA SER A 345 31.97 -2.50 27.84
C SER A 345 32.47 -1.11 28.26
N ALA A 346 32.26 -0.09 27.43
CA ALA A 346 32.67 1.29 27.71
C ALA A 346 31.47 2.18 28.06
N LEU A 347 31.54 2.84 29.20
CA LEU A 347 30.56 3.81 29.69
C LEU A 347 31.17 5.21 29.63
N THR A 348 30.57 6.11 28.86
CA THR A 348 31.04 7.51 28.76
C THR A 348 30.01 8.48 29.35
N VAL A 349 30.36 9.13 30.46
CA VAL A 349 29.55 10.16 31.12
C VAL A 349 30.35 11.45 31.19
N ASN A 350 29.80 12.58 30.71
CA ASN A 350 30.47 13.89 30.73
C ASN A 350 31.93 13.85 30.22
N TRP A 351 32.18 13.22 29.08
CA TRP A 351 33.51 13.04 28.45
C TRP A 351 34.54 12.25 29.29
N ASN A 352 34.08 11.53 30.31
CA ASN A 352 34.93 10.85 31.28
C ASN A 352 34.72 9.33 31.20
N THR A 353 35.33 8.71 30.20
CA THR A 353 35.10 7.29 29.87
C THR A 353 35.65 6.36 30.95
N LYS A 354 34.82 5.35 31.30
CA LYS A 354 35.12 4.22 32.17
C LYS A 354 34.90 2.93 31.40
N ILE A 355 35.82 1.99 31.55
CA ILE A 355 35.82 0.71 30.85
C ILE A 355 35.60 -0.40 31.88
N TYR A 356 34.66 -1.30 31.64
CA TYR A 356 34.23 -2.37 32.56
C TYR A 356 34.26 -3.73 31.87
N LYS A 357 34.68 -4.79 32.58
CA LYS A 357 34.51 -6.16 32.10
C LYS A 357 33.03 -6.54 32.07
N GLU A 358 32.70 -7.60 31.33
CA GLU A 358 31.36 -8.22 31.27
C GLU A 358 30.73 -8.52 32.65
N ASN A 359 31.54 -8.78 33.69
CA ASN A 359 31.07 -9.00 35.07
C ASN A 359 30.88 -7.71 35.90
N GLY A 360 30.98 -6.52 35.30
CA GLY A 360 30.84 -5.21 35.94
C GLY A 360 32.10 -4.69 36.65
N GLU A 361 33.25 -5.37 36.56
CA GLU A 361 34.49 -4.91 37.21
C GLU A 361 35.16 -3.78 36.41
N LEU A 362 35.41 -2.62 37.05
CA LEU A 362 36.05 -1.45 36.43
C LEU A 362 37.53 -1.74 36.07
N VAL A 363 37.84 -1.64 34.79
CA VAL A 363 39.18 -1.86 34.21
C VAL A 363 40.01 -0.57 34.18
N LYS A 364 39.42 0.54 33.70
CA LYS A 364 40.13 1.81 33.46
C LYS A 364 39.15 2.99 33.52
N SER A 365 39.62 4.18 33.89
CA SER A 365 38.79 5.38 34.00
C SER A 365 39.61 6.65 33.78
N GLY A 366 38.99 7.72 33.28
CA GLY A 366 39.66 9.03 33.14
C GLY A 366 40.43 9.21 31.84
N LEU A 367 40.01 8.53 30.78
CA LEU A 367 40.62 8.60 29.46
C LEU A 367 40.19 9.88 28.74
N THR A 368 41.15 10.58 28.14
CA THR A 368 40.88 11.70 27.24
C THR A 368 40.59 11.21 25.82
N GLU A 369 39.88 12.01 25.02
CA GLU A 369 39.50 11.67 23.64
C GLU A 369 40.67 11.13 22.77
N PRO A 370 41.90 11.68 22.82
CA PRO A 370 43.04 11.13 22.07
C PRO A 370 43.57 9.79 22.60
N GLU A 371 43.31 9.47 23.86
CA GLU A 371 43.70 8.19 24.48
C GLU A 371 42.68 7.09 24.17
N ILE A 372 41.39 7.44 24.08
CA ILE A 372 40.33 6.55 23.60
C ILE A 372 40.64 6.08 22.17
N ARG A 373 40.87 7.05 21.25
CA ARG A 373 41.26 6.81 19.84
C ARG A 373 42.54 5.97 19.66
N LYS A 374 43.33 5.78 20.72
CA LYS A 374 44.61 5.05 20.69
C LYS A 374 44.50 3.61 21.20
N GLU A 375 43.51 3.32 22.04
CA GLU A 375 43.27 1.97 22.60
C GLU A 375 42.27 1.18 21.73
N THR A 376 41.36 1.84 20.98
CA THR A 376 40.34 1.17 20.14
C THR A 376 40.82 0.77 18.74
N GLY A 377 42.03 1.15 18.34
CA GLY A 377 42.55 0.96 16.97
C GLY A 377 41.95 1.94 15.94
N PRO A 378 42.59 2.11 14.77
CA PRO A 378 42.12 3.03 13.74
C PRO A 378 41.23 2.34 12.70
N TYR A 379 39.99 2.82 12.55
CA TYR A 379 39.30 2.71 11.27
C TYR A 379 39.72 3.90 10.41
N ASP A 380 40.11 3.63 9.16
CA ASP A 380 40.71 4.62 8.25
C ASP A 380 39.71 5.73 7.89
N MET A 381 39.98 6.95 8.40
CA MET A 381 39.37 8.17 7.88
C MET A 381 40.21 8.66 6.70
N ASN A 382 39.56 9.09 5.61
CA ASN A 382 40.23 9.88 4.59
C ASN A 382 40.59 11.28 5.13
N GLU A 383 41.41 12.03 4.41
CA GLU A 383 42.13 13.22 4.92
C GLU A 383 41.27 14.37 5.47
N ASN A 384 39.93 14.30 5.30
CA ASN A 384 38.96 15.27 5.80
C ASN A 384 38.05 14.77 6.95
N GLY A 385 38.27 13.55 7.48
CA GLY A 385 37.68 13.13 8.76
C GLY A 385 36.19 12.74 8.73
N ARG A 386 35.70 12.15 7.64
CA ARG A 386 34.37 11.51 7.56
C ARG A 386 34.50 9.98 7.52
N LEU A 387 33.50 9.27 8.03
CA LEU A 387 33.31 7.84 7.77
C LEU A 387 33.05 7.62 6.26
N SER A 388 33.47 6.47 5.73
CA SER A 388 33.26 6.13 4.33
C SER A 388 31.82 5.67 4.08
N LYS A 389 31.33 6.00 2.88
CA LYS A 389 29.96 5.76 2.40
C LYS A 389 29.42 4.35 2.69
N ALA A 390 30.25 3.32 2.48
CA ALA A 390 29.90 1.92 2.70
C ALA A 390 29.49 1.56 4.15
N ALA A 391 29.87 2.38 5.15
CA ALA A 391 29.48 2.17 6.54
C ALA A 391 28.12 2.83 6.92
N MET A 392 27.54 3.63 6.03
CA MET A 392 26.20 4.21 6.20
C MET A 392 25.11 3.37 5.51
N GLU A 393 25.48 2.58 4.50
CA GLU A 393 24.55 1.86 3.62
C GLU A 393 23.97 0.56 4.24
N GLU A 394 24.44 0.14 5.42
CA GLU A 394 24.11 -1.18 6.02
C GLU A 394 23.04 -1.15 7.13
N ALA A 395 22.41 0.00 7.43
CA ALA A 395 21.63 0.18 8.66
C ALA A 395 20.20 0.79 8.56
N TRP A 396 19.72 1.20 7.38
CA TRP A 396 18.49 2.02 7.24
C TRP A 396 17.51 1.51 6.17
N THR A 397 16.88 0.34 6.38
CA THR A 397 15.80 -0.16 5.51
C THR A 397 14.70 -0.92 6.26
N GLU A 398 13.51 -0.30 6.37
CA GLU A 398 12.14 -0.77 6.77
C GLU A 398 11.46 0.36 7.60
N ARG A 399 10.15 0.68 7.53
CA ARG A 399 8.93 0.10 6.89
C ARG A 399 7.99 1.19 6.34
N ASN A 400 6.71 0.91 5.91
CA ASN A 400 5.35 1.55 5.55
C ASN A 400 4.91 2.89 4.76
N LEU A 401 4.70 2.91 3.42
CA LEU A 401 3.76 3.68 2.52
C LEU A 401 3.91 5.16 2.01
N ALA A 402 3.63 5.35 0.70
CA ALA A 402 2.79 6.40 0.07
C ALA A 402 2.03 5.84 -1.15
N VAL A 403 0.69 5.84 -1.15
CA VAL A 403 -0.16 5.25 -2.21
C VAL A 403 -1.09 6.32 -2.79
N GLU A 404 -1.11 6.48 -4.12
CA GLU A 404 -2.34 6.48 -4.95
C GLU A 404 -2.02 6.71 -6.44
N TYR A 405 -2.30 5.70 -7.27
CA TYR A 405 -2.76 5.86 -8.65
C TYR A 405 -3.64 4.64 -8.97
N THR A 406 -4.96 4.80 -8.84
CA THR A 406 -5.98 3.91 -9.39
C THR A 406 -6.32 4.35 -10.82
N SER A 407 -6.73 3.51 -11.78
CA SER A 407 -6.58 2.05 -11.98
C SER A 407 -7.23 1.70 -13.31
N ALA A 408 -6.61 0.85 -14.14
CA ALA A 408 -7.25 -0.27 -14.85
C ALA A 408 -6.31 -0.88 -15.91
N TYR A 409 -5.79 -2.10 -15.71
CA TYR A 409 -5.01 -2.88 -16.68
C TYR A 409 -5.12 -4.39 -16.33
N PRO A 410 -4.96 -5.37 -17.25
CA PRO A 410 -5.70 -6.63 -17.17
C PRO A 410 -4.83 -7.83 -16.82
N ASP A 411 -5.40 -8.72 -15.99
CA ASP A 411 -4.73 -9.89 -15.42
C ASP A 411 -3.45 -9.59 -14.62
N VAL A 412 -3.13 -8.31 -14.38
CA VAL A 412 -2.03 -7.90 -13.49
C VAL A 412 -2.56 -7.96 -12.05
N LEU A 413 -2.57 -9.17 -11.51
CA LEU A 413 -3.32 -9.51 -10.29
C LEU A 413 -2.66 -9.05 -8.98
N ASN A 414 -1.44 -8.48 -9.01
CA ASN A 414 -0.80 -7.91 -7.83
C ASN A 414 -0.31 -6.46 -8.03
N PRO A 415 -0.27 -5.64 -6.96
CA PRO A 415 0.10 -4.22 -7.06
C PRO A 415 1.50 -3.96 -7.63
N SER A 416 2.42 -4.91 -7.44
CA SER A 416 3.84 -4.75 -7.77
C SER A 416 4.12 -4.89 -9.25
N GLU A 417 3.52 -5.87 -9.92
CA GLU A 417 3.57 -6.01 -11.37
C GLU A 417 2.96 -4.79 -12.06
N LYS A 418 1.95 -4.17 -11.43
CA LYS A 418 1.38 -2.91 -11.90
C LYS A 418 2.39 -1.75 -11.76
N THR A 419 3.07 -1.59 -10.63
CA THR A 419 4.11 -0.56 -10.47
C THR A 419 5.24 -0.70 -11.52
N LEU A 420 5.58 -1.93 -11.93
CA LEU A 420 6.52 -2.16 -13.03
C LEU A 420 5.94 -1.71 -14.38
N PHE A 421 4.70 -2.09 -14.66
CA PHE A 421 4.01 -1.69 -15.88
C PHE A 421 3.94 -0.17 -16.00
N ASP A 422 3.51 0.52 -14.95
CA ASP A 422 3.41 1.97 -14.87
C ASP A 422 4.79 2.61 -15.15
N PHE A 423 5.87 2.09 -14.52
CA PHE A 423 7.25 2.49 -14.81
C PHE A 423 7.64 2.34 -16.30
N PHE A 424 7.35 1.18 -16.91
CA PHE A 424 7.70 0.94 -18.32
C PHE A 424 6.86 1.77 -19.29
N CYS A 425 5.61 2.09 -18.94
CA CYS A 425 4.77 3.04 -19.69
C CYS A 425 5.33 4.47 -19.60
N SER A 426 5.67 4.96 -18.41
CA SER A 426 6.29 6.29 -18.25
C SER A 426 7.63 6.38 -18.99
N TRP A 427 8.43 5.31 -18.98
CA TRP A 427 9.67 5.24 -19.77
C TRP A 427 9.42 5.15 -21.29
N SER A 428 8.36 4.49 -21.74
CA SER A 428 8.06 4.40 -23.18
C SER A 428 7.54 5.72 -23.77
N GLN A 429 6.92 6.57 -22.94
CA GLN A 429 6.23 7.79 -23.37
C GLN A 429 7.15 9.03 -23.52
N ASN A 430 8.16 9.20 -22.66
CA ASN A 430 8.76 10.53 -22.42
C ASN A 430 10.30 10.65 -22.38
N ASP A 431 10.76 11.89 -22.58
CA ASP A 431 12.14 12.35 -22.42
C ASP A 431 12.60 12.25 -20.94
N ALA A 432 13.91 12.19 -20.71
CA ALA A 432 14.55 11.85 -19.44
C ALA A 432 14.12 12.70 -18.23
N ASN A 433 13.60 13.91 -18.48
CA ASN A 433 13.15 14.83 -17.45
C ASN A 433 11.94 14.29 -16.66
N VAL A 434 10.99 13.58 -17.29
CA VAL A 434 9.83 12.98 -16.56
C VAL A 434 10.26 11.71 -15.80
N LEU A 435 11.22 10.97 -16.33
CA LEU A 435 11.84 9.83 -15.62
C LEU A 435 12.64 10.27 -14.37
N THR A 436 13.06 11.53 -14.32
CA THR A 436 13.64 12.15 -13.11
C THR A 436 12.62 12.17 -11.96
N GLU A 437 11.32 12.26 -12.29
CA GLU A 437 10.22 12.30 -11.31
C GLU A 437 9.84 10.90 -10.79
N SER A 438 9.84 9.88 -11.67
CA SER A 438 9.67 8.48 -11.26
C SER A 438 10.82 7.93 -10.40
N PHE A 439 11.99 8.58 -10.40
CA PHE A 439 13.19 8.19 -9.64
C PHE A 439 13.72 9.26 -8.68
N ILE A 440 12.88 10.21 -8.22
CA ILE A 440 13.30 11.40 -7.44
C ILE A 440 14.32 11.09 -6.35
N PHE A 441 14.07 10.04 -5.54
CA PHE A 441 14.99 9.65 -4.47
C PHE A 441 16.30 9.08 -5.05
N ALA A 442 16.23 8.07 -5.90
CA ALA A 442 17.40 7.37 -6.44
C ALA A 442 18.33 8.29 -7.25
N GLN A 443 17.80 9.25 -8.02
CA GLN A 443 18.66 10.19 -8.77
C GLN A 443 19.23 11.30 -7.89
N LYS A 444 18.43 11.88 -6.97
CA LYS A 444 18.87 13.02 -6.13
C LYS A 444 19.70 12.59 -4.91
N THR A 445 19.59 11.35 -4.42
CA THR A 445 20.32 10.86 -3.22
C THR A 445 21.17 9.60 -3.46
N GLY A 446 20.99 8.88 -4.56
CA GLY A 446 21.67 7.60 -4.83
C GLY A 446 23.18 7.69 -5.08
N SER A 447 23.81 6.52 -5.24
CA SER A 447 25.23 6.44 -5.60
C SER A 447 25.52 6.93 -7.02
N GLU A 448 26.80 7.19 -7.30
CA GLU A 448 27.25 7.52 -8.66
C GLU A 448 26.81 6.41 -9.63
N ASP A 449 26.94 5.16 -9.19
CA ASP A 449 26.62 3.96 -9.96
C ASP A 449 25.14 3.90 -10.33
N VAL A 450 24.22 4.16 -9.39
CA VAL A 450 22.77 4.20 -9.66
C VAL A 450 22.42 5.30 -10.67
N ARG A 451 23.04 6.48 -10.58
CA ARG A 451 22.87 7.53 -11.61
C ARG A 451 23.40 7.10 -12.97
N THR A 452 24.56 6.43 -13.02
CA THR A 452 25.12 5.88 -14.26
C THR A 452 24.21 4.81 -14.87
N MET A 453 23.64 3.91 -14.07
CA MET A 453 22.78 2.83 -14.56
C MET A 453 21.44 3.34 -15.15
N VAL A 454 20.88 4.41 -14.58
CA VAL A 454 19.72 5.09 -15.19
C VAL A 454 20.10 5.80 -16.49
N ALA A 455 21.28 6.42 -16.56
CA ALA A 455 21.79 6.99 -17.82
C ALA A 455 22.04 5.92 -18.90
N GLU A 456 22.59 4.75 -18.53
CA GLU A 456 22.79 3.61 -19.44
C GLU A 456 21.46 3.04 -19.95
N LEU A 457 20.40 3.00 -19.13
CA LEU A 457 19.06 2.64 -19.59
C LEU A 457 18.53 3.62 -20.63
N LEU A 458 18.66 4.93 -20.39
CA LEU A 458 18.24 5.97 -21.33
C LEU A 458 18.99 5.89 -22.68
N GLU A 459 20.26 5.47 -22.67
CA GLU A 459 21.04 5.24 -23.90
C GLU A 459 20.63 3.97 -24.69
N LEU A 460 19.92 3.02 -24.07
CA LEU A 460 19.48 1.76 -24.71
C LEU A 460 18.20 1.91 -25.54
N GLY A 461 17.51 3.06 -25.49
CA GLY A 461 16.32 3.39 -26.28
C GLY A 461 15.00 3.17 -25.54
N THR A 462 13.91 3.06 -26.30
CA THR A 462 12.54 2.94 -25.77
C THR A 462 12.12 1.46 -25.66
N PRO A 463 11.58 0.98 -24.52
CA PRO A 463 10.99 -0.36 -24.46
C PRO A 463 9.66 -0.40 -25.25
N VAL A 464 9.41 -1.50 -25.97
CA VAL A 464 8.15 -1.71 -26.74
C VAL A 464 7.30 -2.86 -26.24
N SER A 465 7.95 -3.85 -25.64
CA SER A 465 7.29 -4.96 -24.95
C SER A 465 8.12 -5.35 -23.73
N TYR A 466 7.47 -5.98 -22.75
CA TYR A 466 8.17 -6.45 -21.57
C TYR A 466 7.56 -7.76 -21.05
N GLN A 467 8.37 -8.48 -20.26
CA GLN A 467 7.99 -9.71 -19.57
C GLN A 467 8.60 -9.72 -18.17
N ILE A 468 7.78 -10.00 -17.16
CA ILE A 468 8.22 -10.21 -15.78
C ILE A 468 8.68 -11.67 -15.66
N ASN A 469 9.98 -11.89 -15.45
CA ASN A 469 10.57 -13.23 -15.61
C ASN A 469 10.39 -14.11 -14.38
N ASP A 470 10.55 -13.58 -13.17
CA ASP A 470 10.23 -14.21 -11.88
C ASP A 470 10.31 -13.19 -10.73
N VAL A 471 9.74 -13.56 -9.57
CA VAL A 471 9.93 -12.90 -8.27
C VAL A 471 10.79 -13.83 -7.43
N TYR A 472 11.95 -13.36 -6.95
CA TYR A 472 12.94 -14.23 -6.29
C TYR A 472 13.40 -13.77 -4.91
N GLY A 473 12.73 -12.76 -4.34
CA GLY A 473 12.92 -12.41 -2.93
C GLY A 473 11.99 -11.29 -2.48
N GLY A 474 11.37 -11.49 -1.31
CA GLY A 474 10.63 -10.46 -0.62
C GLY A 474 9.99 -10.92 0.69
N ASP A 475 9.78 -9.97 1.59
CA ASP A 475 9.25 -10.12 2.96
C ASP A 475 7.84 -9.50 3.11
N GLY A 476 7.19 -9.20 1.98
CA GLY A 476 5.91 -8.47 1.89
C GLY A 476 6.07 -6.95 1.84
N TYR A 477 7.19 -6.39 2.33
CA TYR A 477 7.46 -4.95 2.35
C TYR A 477 8.54 -4.53 1.35
N ASN A 478 9.42 -5.44 0.95
CA ASN A 478 10.37 -5.28 -0.15
C ASN A 478 10.18 -6.46 -1.10
N SER A 479 10.01 -6.20 -2.41
CA SER A 479 9.88 -7.24 -3.43
C SER A 479 10.80 -6.94 -4.60
N VAL A 480 11.68 -7.89 -4.97
CA VAL A 480 12.57 -7.73 -6.13
C VAL A 480 12.05 -8.53 -7.32
N TYR A 481 11.93 -7.84 -8.45
CA TYR A 481 11.43 -8.35 -9.71
C TYR A 481 12.52 -8.35 -10.77
N GLU A 482 12.50 -9.36 -11.64
CA GLU A 482 13.18 -9.28 -12.93
C GLU A 482 12.17 -8.94 -14.02
N CYS A 483 12.54 -7.99 -14.87
CA CYS A 483 11.85 -7.75 -16.10
C CYS A 483 12.83 -7.85 -17.27
N THR A 484 12.49 -8.60 -18.32
CA THR A 484 13.16 -8.48 -19.62
C THR A 484 12.32 -7.59 -20.52
N ALA A 485 12.88 -6.44 -20.90
CA ALA A 485 12.32 -5.54 -21.90
C ALA A 485 12.89 -5.85 -23.29
N GLU A 486 12.03 -5.74 -24.31
CA GLU A 486 12.43 -5.66 -25.71
C GLU A 486 12.59 -4.18 -26.08
N MET A 487 13.79 -3.79 -26.51
CA MET A 487 14.08 -2.41 -26.90
C MET A 487 13.79 -2.18 -28.39
N ALA A 488 13.10 -1.07 -28.71
CA ALA A 488 12.87 -0.64 -30.08
C ALA A 488 14.18 -0.38 -30.83
N HIS A 489 14.28 -0.88 -32.07
CA HIS A 489 15.40 -0.56 -32.96
C HIS A 489 15.02 0.51 -33.97
N ILE A 490 15.76 1.62 -33.98
CA ILE A 490 15.57 2.72 -34.93
C ILE A 490 16.04 2.34 -36.36
N ASP A 491 17.07 1.46 -36.48
CA ASP A 491 17.80 1.23 -37.74
C ASP A 491 17.86 -0.25 -38.21
N GLY A 492 17.06 -1.15 -37.63
CA GLY A 492 16.90 -2.53 -38.13
C GLY A 492 18.03 -3.51 -37.81
N GLU A 493 18.78 -3.30 -36.71
CA GLU A 493 19.62 -4.35 -36.12
C GLU A 493 18.79 -5.43 -35.39
N HIS A 494 19.46 -6.46 -34.86
CA HIS A 494 18.82 -7.51 -34.07
C HIS A 494 18.30 -6.98 -32.72
N ALA A 495 17.07 -7.34 -32.37
CA ALA A 495 16.43 -7.01 -31.09
C ALA A 495 17.38 -7.23 -29.91
N ARG A 496 17.54 -6.20 -29.07
CA ARG A 496 18.32 -6.28 -27.84
C ARG A 496 17.35 -6.46 -26.69
N TYR A 497 17.56 -7.52 -25.93
CA TYR A 497 16.81 -7.81 -24.73
C TYR A 497 17.61 -7.27 -23.56
N VAL A 498 16.96 -6.46 -22.73
CA VAL A 498 17.57 -5.84 -21.55
C VAL A 498 16.86 -6.41 -20.34
N GLN A 499 17.60 -7.13 -19.50
CA GLN A 499 17.12 -7.66 -18.24
C GLN A 499 17.43 -6.61 -17.16
N ILE A 500 16.37 -6.19 -16.45
CA ILE A 500 16.38 -5.11 -15.48
C ILE A 500 15.85 -5.69 -14.17
N GLU A 501 16.65 -5.59 -13.12
CA GLU A 501 16.27 -5.97 -11.77
C GLU A 501 15.72 -4.73 -11.07
N ILE A 502 14.45 -4.77 -10.67
CA ILE A 502 13.75 -3.64 -10.05
C ILE A 502 13.33 -4.05 -8.63
N GLY A 503 13.85 -3.33 -7.64
CA GLY A 503 13.37 -3.40 -6.27
C GLY A 503 12.16 -2.50 -6.11
N ILE A 504 11.04 -3.07 -5.67
CA ILE A 504 9.82 -2.32 -5.33
C ILE A 504 9.63 -2.40 -3.83
N LYS A 505 9.52 -1.26 -3.19
CA LYS A 505 9.26 -1.17 -1.75
C LYS A 505 7.81 -0.77 -1.49
N PHE A 506 7.16 -1.55 -0.65
CA PHE A 506 5.89 -1.26 -0.01
C PHE A 506 6.23 -0.79 1.41
N GLY A 507 6.68 0.47 1.52
CA GLY A 507 7.40 0.97 2.71
C GLY A 507 7.39 2.50 2.81
N TRP A 508 7.77 3.11 3.96
CA TRP A 508 7.91 4.57 4.27
C TRP A 508 9.01 5.15 3.35
N MET A 509 9.60 4.31 2.51
CA MET A 509 10.06 4.60 1.15
C MET A 509 9.16 3.82 0.15
N ILE A 510 8.18 4.46 -0.52
CA ILE A 510 7.56 3.87 -1.72
C ILE A 510 8.33 4.34 -2.95
N GLY A 511 8.58 3.40 -3.86
CA GLY A 511 9.22 3.66 -5.14
C GLY A 511 9.73 2.38 -5.79
N ALA A 512 9.96 2.47 -7.10
CA ALA A 512 10.73 1.51 -7.85
C ALA A 512 12.20 1.97 -7.93
N GLN A 513 13.14 1.08 -7.62
CA GLN A 513 14.57 1.33 -7.76
C GLN A 513 15.16 0.31 -8.74
N VAL A 514 15.86 0.79 -9.77
CA VAL A 514 16.71 -0.07 -10.60
C VAL A 514 17.89 -0.56 -9.76
N ILE A 515 17.96 -1.86 -9.53
CA ILE A 515 19.02 -2.56 -8.81
C ILE A 515 20.13 -2.97 -9.76
N SER A 516 19.79 -3.51 -10.93
CA SER A 516 20.77 -3.87 -11.96
C SER A 516 20.19 -3.86 -13.38
N VAL A 517 21.09 -3.74 -14.36
CA VAL A 517 20.76 -3.68 -15.80
C VAL A 517 21.80 -4.52 -16.53
N LYS A 518 21.37 -5.45 -17.37
CA LYS A 518 22.27 -6.29 -18.19
C LYS A 518 21.62 -6.66 -19.53
N THR A 519 22.38 -6.57 -20.62
CA THR A 519 21.94 -7.07 -21.93
C THR A 519 22.01 -8.59 -21.95
N VAL A 520 20.95 -9.23 -22.43
CA VAL A 520 20.81 -10.70 -22.51
C VAL A 520 20.54 -11.18 -23.93
N GLU A 521 20.84 -12.46 -24.18
CA GLU A 521 20.62 -13.07 -25.49
C GLU A 521 19.16 -13.51 -25.65
N ALA A 522 18.63 -13.46 -26.87
CA ALA A 522 17.23 -13.79 -27.17
C ALA A 522 16.79 -15.21 -26.74
N ALA A 523 17.76 -16.12 -26.53
CA ALA A 523 17.51 -17.49 -26.08
C ALA A 523 17.30 -17.62 -24.56
N GLU A 524 17.59 -16.58 -23.80
CA GLU A 524 17.36 -16.51 -22.34
C GLU A 524 15.94 -16.00 -22.01
N TYR A 525 15.19 -15.58 -23.04
CA TYR A 525 13.80 -15.14 -22.94
C TYR A 525 12.81 -16.32 -22.80
N ASN A 526 12.07 -16.38 -21.69
CA ASN A 526 11.11 -17.45 -21.43
C ASN A 526 9.75 -17.19 -22.12
N LEU A 527 9.65 -17.58 -23.39
CA LEU A 527 8.45 -17.49 -24.26
C LEU A 527 7.13 -18.09 -23.72
N ASN A 528 7.12 -18.70 -22.52
CA ASN A 528 5.92 -19.28 -21.91
C ASN A 528 5.21 -18.35 -20.91
N LYS A 529 5.77 -17.16 -20.60
CA LYS A 529 5.07 -16.12 -19.80
C LYS A 529 4.41 -15.09 -20.73
N LYS A 530 3.42 -14.34 -20.20
CA LYS A 530 2.66 -13.33 -20.95
C LYS A 530 3.59 -12.17 -21.31
N ILE A 531 3.66 -11.84 -22.60
CA ILE A 531 4.35 -10.65 -23.11
C ILE A 531 3.32 -9.52 -23.09
N TYR A 532 3.66 -8.41 -22.47
CA TYR A 532 2.79 -7.23 -22.39
C TYR A 532 3.27 -6.17 -23.38
N SER A 533 2.33 -5.59 -24.12
CA SER A 533 2.61 -4.53 -25.09
C SER A 533 2.49 -3.16 -24.43
N LEU A 534 3.45 -2.28 -24.70
CA LEU A 534 3.41 -0.88 -24.26
C LEU A 534 2.75 0.04 -25.31
N ALA A 535 2.00 -0.52 -26.27
CA ALA A 535 1.36 0.24 -27.33
C ALA A 535 0.08 0.95 -26.82
N PRO A 536 -0.10 2.26 -27.07
CA PRO A 536 -1.20 3.08 -26.53
C PRO A 536 -2.60 2.44 -26.70
N ASP A 537 -2.90 1.90 -27.87
CA ASP A 537 -4.21 1.30 -28.16
C ASP A 537 -4.50 0.05 -27.31
N ALA A 538 -3.47 -0.77 -27.03
CA ALA A 538 -3.62 -1.97 -26.20
C ALA A 538 -3.85 -1.60 -24.74
N VAL A 539 -3.02 -0.69 -24.24
CA VAL A 539 -3.12 -0.02 -22.94
C VAL A 539 -4.54 0.54 -22.73
N ILE A 540 -5.10 1.25 -23.71
CA ILE A 540 -6.47 1.79 -23.65
C ILE A 540 -7.55 0.70 -23.59
N GLN A 541 -7.50 -0.35 -24.41
CA GLN A 541 -8.50 -1.44 -24.35
C GLN A 541 -8.49 -2.14 -22.98
N ASP A 542 -7.28 -2.28 -22.44
CA ASP A 542 -6.99 -2.90 -21.17
C ASP A 542 -7.55 -2.08 -19.98
N LEU A 543 -7.55 -0.73 -20.07
CA LEU A 543 -8.24 0.18 -19.14
C LEU A 543 -9.76 0.02 -19.17
N LEU A 544 -10.33 0.05 -20.37
CA LEU A 544 -11.79 0.01 -20.52
C LEU A 544 -12.38 -1.32 -20.01
N ALA A 545 -11.61 -2.41 -20.13
CA ALA A 545 -11.98 -3.70 -19.58
C ALA A 545 -11.99 -3.72 -18.03
N ALA A 546 -11.08 -3.02 -17.35
CA ALA A 546 -10.98 -3.06 -15.88
C ALA A 546 -11.71 -1.91 -15.16
N GLY A 547 -11.91 -0.74 -15.79
CA GLY A 547 -12.68 0.37 -15.23
C GLY A 547 -14.19 0.09 -15.12
N LEU A 548 -14.74 -0.74 -16.01
CA LEU A 548 -16.13 -1.21 -15.98
C LEU A 548 -16.37 -2.39 -15.01
N TYR A 549 -15.34 -2.81 -14.24
CA TYR A 549 -15.33 -4.09 -13.52
C TYR A 549 -15.70 -4.02 -12.02
N ASP A 550 -16.22 -2.88 -11.55
CA ASP A 550 -17.07 -2.93 -10.35
C ASP A 550 -18.32 -3.76 -10.69
N ASN A 551 -18.71 -4.67 -9.80
CA ASN A 551 -19.70 -5.73 -10.04
C ASN A 551 -21.15 -5.22 -10.06
N ARG A 552 -21.38 -4.01 -10.58
CA ARG A 552 -22.62 -3.23 -10.47
C ARG A 552 -23.13 -2.68 -11.82
N THR A 553 -22.36 -2.84 -12.90
CA THR A 553 -22.67 -2.28 -14.23
C THR A 553 -22.83 -3.38 -15.30
N ASP A 554 -24.07 -3.83 -15.51
CA ASP A 554 -24.43 -4.65 -16.67
C ASP A 554 -24.43 -3.76 -17.94
N GLY A 555 -23.30 -3.65 -18.65
CA GLY A 555 -23.22 -2.89 -19.90
C GLY A 555 -21.84 -2.86 -20.57
N GLU A 556 -21.81 -2.61 -21.87
CA GLU A 556 -20.58 -2.38 -22.66
C GLU A 556 -20.55 -0.93 -23.15
N LEU A 557 -19.39 -0.26 -23.04
CA LEU A 557 -19.17 1.05 -23.65
C LEU A 557 -19.38 0.99 -25.17
N GLN A 558 -20.40 1.71 -25.66
CA GLN A 558 -20.74 1.71 -27.07
C GLN A 558 -19.85 2.68 -27.83
N PRO A 559 -19.28 2.31 -29.00
CA PRO A 559 -18.44 3.19 -29.79
C PRO A 559 -19.26 4.36 -30.36
N ILE A 560 -18.74 5.58 -30.20
CA ILE A 560 -19.39 6.83 -30.63
C ILE A 560 -18.62 7.45 -31.79
N GLY A 561 -17.31 7.69 -31.60
CA GLY A 561 -16.42 8.21 -32.64
C GLY A 561 -16.79 9.61 -33.16
N GLU A 562 -17.30 10.48 -32.28
CA GLU A 562 -17.64 11.86 -32.61
C GLU A 562 -16.58 12.79 -32.02
N SER A 563 -16.24 13.88 -32.72
CA SER A 563 -15.22 14.84 -32.27
C SER A 563 -15.65 16.29 -32.47
N SER A 564 -15.25 17.17 -31.56
CA SER A 564 -15.41 18.62 -31.64
C SER A 564 -14.04 19.29 -31.54
N GLU A 565 -13.79 20.31 -32.34
CA GLU A 565 -12.50 21.01 -32.40
C GLU A 565 -12.74 22.53 -32.38
N ALA A 566 -12.12 23.23 -31.43
CA ALA A 566 -12.13 24.68 -31.32
C ALA A 566 -10.87 25.18 -30.59
N GLU A 567 -10.40 26.37 -30.95
CA GLU A 567 -9.20 27.02 -30.37
C GLU A 567 -7.92 26.15 -30.34
N GLY A 568 -7.76 25.28 -31.34
CA GLY A 568 -6.62 24.37 -31.49
C GLY A 568 -6.71 23.06 -30.70
N ILE A 569 -7.72 22.91 -29.84
CA ILE A 569 -7.99 21.68 -29.09
C ILE A 569 -9.10 20.88 -29.76
N ARG A 570 -8.86 19.58 -29.96
CA ARG A 570 -9.86 18.59 -30.35
C ARG A 570 -10.23 17.73 -29.15
N ILE A 571 -11.52 17.57 -28.90
CA ILE A 571 -12.08 16.57 -28.01
C ILE A 571 -12.75 15.50 -28.87
N GLU A 572 -12.33 14.24 -28.71
CA GLU A 572 -12.88 13.08 -29.42
C GLU A 572 -13.54 12.14 -28.40
N LEU A 573 -14.86 12.02 -28.44
CA LEU A 573 -15.60 11.03 -27.64
C LEU A 573 -15.56 9.69 -28.37
N ILE A 574 -14.80 8.76 -27.80
CA ILE A 574 -14.50 7.46 -28.38
C ILE A 574 -15.67 6.51 -28.09
N SER A 575 -16.15 6.45 -26.85
CA SER A 575 -17.28 5.60 -26.46
C SER A 575 -18.05 6.12 -25.24
N GLY A 576 -19.24 5.56 -24.99
CA GLY A 576 -20.06 5.91 -23.83
C GLY A 576 -21.11 4.87 -23.46
N LEU A 577 -21.59 4.92 -22.22
CA LEU A 577 -22.55 3.98 -21.62
C LEU A 577 -23.48 4.76 -20.69
N LEU A 578 -24.79 4.48 -20.73
CA LEU A 578 -25.77 5.02 -19.79
C LEU A 578 -26.45 3.88 -19.03
N LEU A 579 -26.37 3.89 -17.70
CA LEU A 579 -27.10 2.99 -16.81
C LEU A 579 -27.84 3.78 -15.74
N ASP A 580 -29.17 3.81 -15.87
CA ASP A 580 -30.12 4.42 -14.94
C ASP A 580 -29.92 5.93 -14.70
N ASP A 581 -29.21 6.31 -13.65
CA ASP A 581 -28.86 7.69 -13.28
C ASP A 581 -27.37 8.02 -13.47
N LYS A 582 -26.59 7.11 -14.09
CA LYS A 582 -25.16 7.28 -14.35
C LYS A 582 -24.83 7.20 -15.84
N ALA A 583 -23.97 8.08 -16.33
CA ALA A 583 -23.34 7.97 -17.65
C ALA A 583 -21.82 7.97 -17.57
N TRP A 584 -21.19 7.04 -18.28
CA TRP A 584 -19.74 7.01 -18.51
C TRP A 584 -19.42 7.50 -19.91
N PHE A 585 -18.40 8.34 -20.00
CA PHE A 585 -17.87 8.89 -21.24
C PHE A 585 -16.37 8.63 -21.32
N PHE A 586 -15.93 7.93 -22.36
CA PHE A 586 -14.51 7.74 -22.67
C PHE A 586 -14.13 8.63 -23.85
N TYR A 587 -13.36 9.68 -23.59
CA TYR A 587 -12.91 10.65 -24.59
C TYR A 587 -11.40 10.85 -24.55
N SER A 588 -10.91 11.59 -25.54
CA SER A 588 -9.55 12.12 -25.55
C SER A 588 -9.55 13.61 -25.84
N VAL A 589 -8.51 14.30 -25.36
CA VAL A 589 -8.25 15.73 -25.56
C VAL A 589 -6.89 15.85 -26.25
N GLU A 590 -6.85 16.49 -27.42
CA GLU A 590 -5.69 16.59 -28.30
C GLU A 590 -5.37 18.06 -28.61
N ASP A 591 -4.16 18.52 -28.32
CA ASP A 591 -3.66 19.82 -28.77
C ASP A 591 -3.10 19.71 -30.19
N VAL A 592 -4.01 19.82 -31.15
CA VAL A 592 -3.76 19.67 -32.59
C VAL A 592 -2.75 20.69 -33.10
N GLU A 593 -2.73 21.88 -32.50
CA GLU A 593 -1.83 22.98 -32.88
C GLU A 593 -0.48 22.98 -32.13
N ARG A 594 -0.33 22.12 -31.11
CA ARG A 594 0.83 22.06 -30.19
C ARG A 594 1.08 23.41 -29.49
N LYS A 595 0.01 24.14 -29.18
CA LYS A 595 0.01 25.46 -28.54
C LYS A 595 0.34 25.40 -27.04
N TYR A 596 0.09 24.27 -26.39
CA TYR A 596 0.20 24.02 -24.96
C TYR A 596 1.14 22.83 -24.66
N GLY A 597 2.23 22.71 -25.42
CA GLY A 597 3.28 21.72 -25.14
C GLY A 597 3.76 21.80 -23.69
N ASP A 598 4.10 20.65 -23.13
CA ASP A 598 4.53 20.46 -21.73
C ASP A 598 3.48 20.87 -20.67
N CYS A 599 2.20 20.99 -21.06
CA CYS A 599 1.07 21.21 -20.16
C CYS A 599 0.11 20.00 -20.18
N ASP A 600 -0.48 19.69 -19.03
CA ASP A 600 -1.63 18.78 -18.97
C ASP A 600 -2.91 19.49 -19.42
N LEU A 601 -3.75 18.73 -20.12
CA LEU A 601 -5.01 19.21 -20.70
C LEU A 601 -6.18 18.42 -20.12
N PHE A 602 -6.99 19.10 -19.31
CA PHE A 602 -8.19 18.55 -18.69
C PHE A 602 -9.42 19.24 -19.25
N ALA A 603 -10.42 18.46 -19.64
CA ALA A 603 -11.73 18.96 -20.04
C ALA A 603 -12.76 18.38 -19.07
N PHE A 604 -13.55 19.24 -18.42
CA PHE A 604 -14.65 18.79 -17.56
C PHE A 604 -15.96 18.81 -18.36
N PRO A 605 -16.50 17.66 -18.81
CA PRO A 605 -17.73 17.61 -19.60
C PRO A 605 -18.94 17.87 -18.70
N ASN A 606 -19.53 19.07 -18.81
CA ASN A 606 -20.81 19.37 -18.15
C ASN A 606 -21.94 18.71 -18.94
N THR A 607 -22.58 17.69 -18.37
CA THR A 607 -23.77 17.06 -18.95
C THR A 607 -25.02 17.86 -18.63
N TYR A 608 -25.62 18.52 -19.63
CA TYR A 608 -26.82 19.34 -19.43
C TYR A 608 -28.10 18.48 -19.49
N ILE A 609 -28.38 17.74 -18.40
CA ILE A 609 -29.67 17.05 -18.18
C ILE A 609 -30.41 17.61 -16.93
N GLY A 610 -29.70 18.27 -16.00
CA GLY A 610 -30.33 18.94 -14.86
C GLY A 610 -29.35 19.77 -14.01
N ASP A 611 -29.88 20.49 -13.02
CA ASP A 611 -29.05 21.27 -12.08
C ASP A 611 -28.42 20.35 -10.99
N ASN A 612 -27.09 20.22 -11.09
CA ASN A 612 -26.10 19.63 -10.16
C ASN A 612 -25.83 18.11 -10.29
N ASP A 613 -24.68 17.78 -10.88
CA ASP A 613 -24.06 16.46 -10.88
C ASP A 613 -22.68 16.53 -10.17
N LEU A 614 -22.25 15.43 -9.54
CA LEU A 614 -20.86 15.21 -9.11
C LEU A 614 -20.21 14.26 -10.12
N GLY A 615 -19.20 14.73 -10.84
CA GLY A 615 -18.42 13.91 -11.76
C GLY A 615 -17.19 13.31 -11.07
N ILE A 616 -16.94 12.00 -11.26
CA ILE A 616 -15.63 11.39 -11.01
C ILE A 616 -14.89 11.37 -12.35
N HIS A 617 -13.66 11.88 -12.37
CA HIS A 617 -12.86 12.06 -13.58
C HIS A 617 -11.50 11.37 -13.40
N ASP A 618 -11.25 10.33 -14.18
CA ASP A 618 -9.99 9.60 -14.20
C ASP A 618 -9.26 9.79 -15.54
N THR A 619 -8.05 10.36 -15.48
CA THR A 619 -7.13 10.34 -16.64
C THR A 619 -6.56 8.94 -16.77
N LEU A 620 -6.86 8.27 -17.88
CA LEU A 620 -6.49 6.88 -18.12
C LEU A 620 -5.09 6.75 -18.76
N TYR A 621 -4.76 7.64 -19.70
CA TYR A 621 -3.51 7.59 -20.47
C TYR A 621 -3.13 8.96 -21.02
N HIS A 622 -1.82 9.28 -21.10
CA HIS A 622 -1.31 10.51 -21.72
C HIS A 622 -0.24 10.18 -22.78
N ASP A 623 -0.50 10.55 -24.04
CA ASP A 623 0.46 10.50 -25.15
C ASP A 623 1.11 11.88 -25.36
N VAL A 624 2.29 12.10 -24.76
CA VAL A 624 2.99 13.39 -24.87
C VAL A 624 3.50 13.63 -26.30
N GLN A 625 3.86 12.58 -27.04
CA GLN A 625 4.38 12.72 -28.42
C GLN A 625 3.27 13.14 -29.40
N ALA A 626 2.04 12.66 -29.16
CA ALA A 626 0.85 13.08 -29.87
C ALA A 626 0.19 14.35 -29.31
N HIS A 627 0.61 14.83 -28.14
CA HIS A 627 -0.07 15.87 -27.34
C HIS A 627 -1.55 15.52 -27.08
N LYS A 628 -1.81 14.26 -26.68
CA LYS A 628 -3.16 13.69 -26.57
C LYS A 628 -3.36 12.92 -25.26
N SER A 629 -4.29 13.35 -24.42
CA SER A 629 -4.69 12.68 -23.19
C SER A 629 -6.03 11.94 -23.37
N TYR A 630 -6.25 10.87 -22.60
CA TYR A 630 -7.43 10.00 -22.67
C TYR A 630 -8.05 9.87 -21.27
N HIS A 631 -9.36 10.06 -21.17
CA HIS A 631 -10.08 10.27 -19.92
C HIS A 631 -11.37 9.46 -19.87
N LEU A 632 -11.71 8.98 -18.68
CA LEU A 632 -13.00 8.39 -18.35
C LEU A 632 -13.70 9.26 -17.31
N VAL A 633 -14.92 9.69 -17.61
CA VAL A 633 -15.75 10.44 -16.66
C VAL A 633 -17.02 9.67 -16.36
N GLU A 634 -17.32 9.51 -15.07
CA GLU A 634 -18.62 9.09 -14.56
C GLU A 634 -19.42 10.31 -14.09
N ASN A 635 -20.53 10.60 -14.78
CA ASN A 635 -21.49 11.64 -14.38
C ASN A 635 -22.70 11.01 -13.68
N HIS A 636 -22.99 11.49 -12.48
CA HIS A 636 -24.14 11.10 -11.67
C HIS A 636 -25.29 12.10 -11.81
N PHE A 637 -26.33 11.75 -12.56
CA PHE A 637 -27.54 12.53 -12.69
C PHE A 637 -28.40 12.46 -11.43
N LYS A 638 -28.88 13.61 -10.99
CA LYS A 638 -29.79 13.74 -9.83
C LYS A 638 -31.16 13.07 -10.02
N GLU A 639 -31.62 12.94 -11.26
CA GLU A 639 -32.85 12.25 -11.65
C GLU A 639 -32.55 11.31 -12.83
N LYS A 640 -33.31 10.22 -12.97
CA LYS A 640 -33.14 9.25 -14.06
C LYS A 640 -33.37 9.90 -15.42
N VAL A 641 -32.48 9.62 -16.38
CA VAL A 641 -32.55 10.20 -17.73
C VAL A 641 -33.82 9.72 -18.46
N ASP A 642 -34.58 10.64 -19.06
CA ASP A 642 -35.78 10.28 -19.82
C ASP A 642 -35.40 9.68 -21.18
N MET A 643 -35.54 8.37 -21.31
CA MET A 643 -35.29 7.60 -22.53
C MET A 643 -36.18 7.98 -23.73
N ASN A 644 -37.15 8.89 -23.56
CA ASN A 644 -37.90 9.50 -24.66
C ASN A 644 -37.20 10.71 -25.29
N GLU A 645 -36.24 11.33 -24.59
CA GLU A 645 -35.30 12.26 -25.20
C GLU A 645 -34.45 11.48 -26.21
N ARG A 646 -34.12 12.12 -27.34
CA ARG A 646 -33.41 11.44 -28.44
C ARG A 646 -31.93 11.74 -28.48
N GLU A 647 -31.53 12.85 -27.88
CA GLU A 647 -30.19 13.43 -27.91
C GLU A 647 -29.89 13.98 -26.49
N VAL A 648 -28.79 13.52 -25.90
CA VAL A 648 -28.16 14.15 -24.73
C VAL A 648 -27.10 15.12 -25.24
N THR A 649 -27.02 16.29 -24.64
CA THR A 649 -25.92 17.22 -24.87
C THR A 649 -24.93 17.15 -23.71
N ALA A 650 -23.68 16.75 -23.96
CA ALA A 650 -22.59 17.05 -23.04
C ALA A 650 -21.73 18.15 -23.65
N SER A 651 -21.45 19.18 -22.85
CA SER A 651 -20.65 20.32 -23.27
C SER A 651 -19.58 20.58 -22.22
N THR A 652 -18.31 20.61 -22.61
CA THR A 652 -17.33 21.22 -21.72
C THR A 652 -17.38 22.74 -21.88
N GLY A 653 -17.47 23.44 -20.74
CA GLY A 653 -17.55 24.90 -20.68
C GLY A 653 -16.18 25.57 -20.46
N TYR A 654 -15.16 24.79 -20.09
CA TYR A 654 -13.79 25.24 -19.93
C TYR A 654 -12.83 24.04 -20.08
N ILE A 655 -11.68 24.28 -20.70
CA ILE A 655 -10.55 23.36 -20.68
C ILE A 655 -9.52 23.96 -19.74
N GLU A 656 -9.13 23.21 -18.72
CA GLU A 656 -8.07 23.59 -17.80
C GLU A 656 -6.74 23.15 -18.40
N VAL A 657 -5.87 24.13 -18.67
CA VAL A 657 -4.49 23.90 -19.10
C VAL A 657 -3.60 24.09 -17.88
N GLN A 658 -3.03 23.00 -17.39
CA GLN A 658 -2.19 22.97 -16.20
C GLN A 658 -0.72 22.84 -16.60
N GLN A 659 0.12 23.80 -16.18
CA GLN A 659 1.57 23.69 -16.31
C GLN A 659 2.17 23.55 -14.91
N ASN A 660 2.86 22.45 -14.63
CA ASN A 660 3.54 22.19 -13.37
C ASN A 660 5.06 22.38 -13.54
N GLU A 661 5.68 23.21 -12.69
CA GLU A 661 7.08 23.60 -12.79
C GLU A 661 7.78 23.55 -11.43
N TRP A 662 9.02 23.06 -11.40
CA TRP A 662 9.79 22.85 -10.17
C TRP A 662 11.08 23.67 -10.14
N MET A 663 11.32 24.40 -9.06
CA MET A 663 12.54 25.20 -8.87
C MET A 663 13.19 24.91 -7.50
N ASP A 664 14.46 24.49 -7.52
CA ASP A 664 15.29 24.39 -6.30
C ASP A 664 15.68 25.80 -5.84
N LEU A 665 15.17 26.22 -4.68
CA LEU A 665 15.41 27.54 -4.12
C LEU A 665 16.72 27.62 -3.32
N SER A 666 17.45 26.51 -3.13
CA SER A 666 18.61 26.46 -2.22
C SER A 666 19.77 27.34 -2.67
N GLU A 667 19.97 27.50 -3.98
CA GLU A 667 20.95 28.46 -4.51
C GLU A 667 20.50 29.91 -4.31
N LEU A 668 19.20 30.19 -4.48
CA LEU A 668 18.62 31.52 -4.26
C LEU A 668 18.65 31.93 -2.79
N LEU A 669 18.42 30.97 -1.88
CA LEU A 669 18.66 31.14 -0.45
C LEU A 669 20.09 31.61 -0.20
N THR A 670 21.07 30.85 -0.68
CA THR A 670 22.49 31.14 -0.48
C THR A 670 22.92 32.50 -1.08
N GLN A 671 22.30 32.92 -2.17
CA GLN A 671 22.69 34.13 -2.92
C GLN A 671 21.98 35.41 -2.46
N TYR A 672 20.73 35.34 -2.01
CA TYR A 672 19.87 36.52 -1.81
C TYR A 672 19.28 36.66 -0.39
N VAL A 673 19.43 35.67 0.49
CA VAL A 673 18.92 35.76 1.87
C VAL A 673 19.78 36.71 2.73
N GLY A 674 19.10 37.60 3.45
CA GLY A 674 19.68 38.49 4.46
C GLY A 674 18.59 39.19 5.27
N GLU A 675 19.00 40.05 6.19
CA GLU A 675 18.09 40.96 6.91
C GLU A 675 17.30 41.84 5.92
N ALA A 676 15.97 41.85 6.01
CA ALA A 676 15.15 42.65 5.11
C ALA A 676 15.22 44.16 5.46
N GLU A 677 16.03 44.92 4.73
CA GLU A 677 16.14 46.39 4.93
C GLU A 677 14.84 47.14 4.59
N ASN A 678 13.96 46.57 3.76
CA ASN A 678 12.69 47.16 3.37
C ASN A 678 11.55 46.21 3.78
N VAL A 679 10.78 46.62 4.80
CA VAL A 679 9.62 45.88 5.32
C VAL A 679 8.43 46.84 5.37
N THR A 680 7.26 46.38 4.92
CA THR A 680 6.02 47.15 4.89
C THR A 680 4.87 46.37 5.52
N MET A 681 3.75 47.04 5.73
CA MET A 681 2.51 46.39 6.14
C MET A 681 1.75 45.90 4.91
N VAL A 682 1.18 44.70 5.00
CA VAL A 682 0.25 44.16 4.01
C VAL A 682 -0.97 45.08 3.75
N PRO A 683 -1.65 44.98 2.59
CA PRO A 683 -2.92 45.67 2.34
C PRO A 683 -4.03 45.32 3.34
N SER A 684 -5.13 46.08 3.35
CA SER A 684 -6.28 45.80 4.23
C SER A 684 -7.04 44.51 3.86
N ASP A 685 -6.87 44.05 2.62
CA ASP A 685 -7.73 43.04 1.97
C ASP A 685 -6.95 41.72 1.79
N VAL A 686 -6.23 41.33 2.85
CA VAL A 686 -5.45 40.10 2.95
C VAL A 686 -6.32 38.97 3.44
N TRP A 687 -6.12 37.80 2.86
CA TRP A 687 -6.64 36.53 3.34
C TRP A 687 -5.45 35.65 3.77
N TYR A 688 -5.69 34.86 4.81
CA TYR A 688 -4.67 34.11 5.53
C TYR A 688 -5.16 32.68 5.66
N TYR A 689 -4.34 31.72 5.22
CA TYR A 689 -4.74 30.31 5.20
C TYR A 689 -4.08 29.54 6.35
N ASP A 690 -4.87 29.33 7.39
CA ASP A 690 -4.53 28.60 8.62
C ASP A 690 -5.76 27.80 9.00
N LYS A 691 -5.78 26.53 8.58
CA LYS A 691 -6.92 25.61 8.70
C LYS A 691 -7.36 25.39 10.15
N ASP A 692 -6.49 25.64 11.12
CA ASP A 692 -6.80 25.55 12.55
C ASP A 692 -7.35 26.87 13.13
N ASN A 693 -7.20 28.00 12.42
CA ASN A 693 -7.63 29.34 12.88
C ASN A 693 -8.14 30.29 11.78
N GLU A 694 -8.94 29.82 10.82
CA GLU A 694 -9.41 30.61 9.66
C GLU A 694 -10.07 31.97 10.03
N ASP A 695 -10.63 32.10 11.24
CA ASP A 695 -11.29 33.31 11.75
C ASP A 695 -10.40 34.25 12.61
N ARG A 696 -9.11 33.95 12.84
CA ARG A 696 -8.27 34.78 13.73
C ARG A 696 -7.81 36.07 13.07
N LYS A 697 -7.66 37.13 13.87
CA LYS A 697 -7.00 38.36 13.41
C LYS A 697 -5.48 38.19 13.38
N LEU A 698 -4.86 38.56 12.26
CA LEU A 698 -3.42 38.74 12.16
C LEU A 698 -2.90 39.73 13.22
N THR A 699 -1.77 39.37 13.83
CA THR A 699 -0.97 40.25 14.71
C THR A 699 -0.32 41.40 13.92
N GLU A 700 0.38 42.32 14.59
CA GLU A 700 1.10 43.39 13.88
C GLU A 700 2.44 42.89 13.32
N GLU A 701 2.99 41.81 13.89
CA GLU A 701 4.15 41.08 13.41
C GLU A 701 3.82 40.31 12.12
N GLU A 702 2.74 39.53 12.08
CA GLU A 702 2.31 38.77 10.90
C GLU A 702 1.84 39.64 9.71
N LYS A 703 1.62 40.94 9.93
CA LYS A 703 1.30 41.89 8.85
C LYS A 703 2.54 42.47 8.18
N LYS A 704 3.74 42.15 8.66
CA LYS A 704 5.01 42.58 8.05
C LYS A 704 5.35 41.67 6.88
N ILE A 705 5.56 42.29 5.73
CA ILE A 705 5.99 41.62 4.49
C ILE A 705 7.16 42.36 3.86
N LEU A 706 7.88 41.68 2.95
CA LEU A 706 8.98 42.29 2.19
C LEU A 706 8.46 43.46 1.34
N ASP A 707 9.11 44.63 1.42
CA ASP A 707 8.72 45.84 0.68
C ASP A 707 9.39 45.93 -0.70
N TYR A 708 8.53 45.92 -1.73
CA TYR A 708 8.83 45.75 -3.15
C TYR A 708 9.51 46.95 -3.84
N ASN A 709 10.12 47.88 -3.08
CA ASN A 709 10.80 49.04 -3.69
C ASN A 709 12.09 48.65 -4.45
N LYS A 710 12.60 47.41 -4.27
CA LYS A 710 13.61 46.73 -5.10
C LYS A 710 13.38 45.21 -5.07
N PRO A 711 12.52 44.64 -5.93
CA PRO A 711 12.25 43.21 -5.94
C PRO A 711 13.38 42.40 -6.59
N LEU A 712 13.39 41.09 -6.33
CA LEU A 712 14.32 40.12 -6.91
C LEU A 712 13.95 39.75 -8.37
N ASP A 713 12.65 39.64 -8.64
CA ASP A 713 12.03 39.40 -9.96
C ASP A 713 12.69 38.27 -10.78
N ILE A 714 12.83 37.09 -10.16
CA ILE A 714 13.25 35.86 -10.84
C ILE A 714 12.03 35.17 -11.43
N GLN A 715 12.03 34.99 -12.75
CA GLN A 715 10.98 34.28 -13.48
C GLN A 715 11.05 32.78 -13.20
N VAL A 716 9.91 32.16 -12.86
CA VAL A 716 9.77 30.70 -12.71
C VAL A 716 9.05 30.13 -13.93
N THR A 717 7.83 30.62 -14.17
CA THR A 717 7.02 30.34 -15.37
C THR A 717 6.74 31.69 -16.08
N PRO A 718 6.23 31.73 -17.32
CA PRO A 718 5.92 33.01 -18.00
C PRO A 718 5.04 33.96 -17.19
N ASP A 719 4.17 33.42 -16.34
CA ASP A 719 3.15 34.14 -15.58
C ASP A 719 3.56 34.40 -14.11
N ILE A 720 4.60 33.72 -13.59
CA ILE A 720 4.95 33.68 -12.15
C ILE A 720 6.43 34.03 -11.90
N MET A 721 6.66 34.83 -10.87
CA MET A 721 7.99 35.26 -10.41
C MET A 721 8.17 35.16 -8.89
N ILE A 722 9.38 34.82 -8.46
CA ILE A 722 9.84 35.06 -7.09
C ILE A 722 10.22 36.55 -6.97
N SER A 723 9.46 37.29 -6.17
CA SER A 723 9.63 38.74 -6.00
C SER A 723 10.51 39.14 -4.82
N GLY A 724 10.67 38.27 -3.82
CA GLY A 724 11.47 38.55 -2.64
C GLY A 724 11.82 37.30 -1.82
N ILE A 725 12.97 37.36 -1.15
CA ILE A 725 13.41 36.37 -0.16
C ILE A 725 14.23 37.06 0.93
N GLY A 726 14.03 36.73 2.20
CA GLY A 726 14.78 37.37 3.29
C GLY A 726 14.24 37.13 4.70
N TRP A 727 14.93 37.69 5.70
CA TRP A 727 14.60 37.57 7.12
C TRP A 727 13.79 38.76 7.62
N ILE A 728 12.64 38.48 8.26
CA ILE A 728 11.85 39.48 9.01
C ILE A 728 11.61 38.92 10.42
N ASP A 729 11.98 39.69 11.45
CA ASP A 729 11.84 39.32 12.88
C ASP A 729 12.36 37.91 13.26
N GLY A 730 13.30 37.37 12.49
CA GLY A 730 13.87 36.03 12.69
C GLY A 730 13.11 34.87 12.04
N LYS A 731 12.14 35.13 11.16
CA LYS A 731 11.49 34.14 10.27
C LYS A 731 11.91 34.33 8.81
N LEU A 732 11.91 33.25 8.02
CA LEU A 732 12.25 33.29 6.60
C LEU A 732 11.00 33.60 5.78
N HIS A 733 11.03 34.69 5.04
CA HIS A 733 9.98 35.09 4.13
C HIS A 733 10.39 34.75 2.69
N VAL A 734 9.54 34.01 1.98
CA VAL A 734 9.69 33.75 0.53
C VAL A 734 8.42 34.22 -0.16
N GLN A 735 8.57 35.07 -1.17
CA GLN A 735 7.49 35.87 -1.72
C GLN A 735 7.40 35.69 -3.23
N ILE A 736 6.19 35.35 -3.69
CA ILE A 736 5.88 34.96 -5.06
C ILE A 736 4.74 35.85 -5.55
N LYS A 737 4.80 36.25 -6.83
CA LYS A 737 3.75 37.00 -7.51
C LYS A 737 3.43 36.36 -8.86
N GLY A 738 2.14 36.30 -9.20
CA GLY A 738 1.64 35.68 -10.42
C GLY A 738 0.47 36.44 -11.06
N THR A 739 0.25 36.24 -12.34
CA THR A 739 -0.92 36.75 -13.07
C THR A 739 -1.72 35.60 -13.65
N ASN A 740 -3.02 35.56 -13.31
CA ASN A 740 -3.96 34.42 -13.44
C ASN A 740 -3.98 33.53 -12.17
N TYR A 741 -4.73 32.42 -12.21
CA TYR A 741 -5.05 31.62 -11.03
C TYR A 741 -3.97 30.55 -10.82
N ASP A 742 -3.03 30.85 -9.94
CA ASP A 742 -1.84 30.06 -9.71
C ASP A 742 -1.87 29.43 -8.31
N SER A 743 -1.56 28.13 -8.20
CA SER A 743 -1.22 27.51 -6.93
C SER A 743 0.28 27.20 -6.90
N SER A 744 1.02 27.95 -6.08
CA SER A 744 2.41 27.64 -5.74
C SER A 744 2.46 26.92 -4.40
N GLN A 745 3.47 26.09 -4.19
CA GLN A 745 3.77 25.41 -2.92
C GLN A 745 5.28 25.40 -2.68
N ILE A 746 5.72 25.71 -1.46
CA ILE A 746 7.13 25.59 -1.07
C ILE A 746 7.27 24.38 -0.14
N PHE A 747 8.11 23.45 -0.56
CA PHE A 747 8.52 22.28 0.20
C PHE A 747 9.89 22.51 0.83
N ALA A 748 10.06 21.98 2.05
CA ALA A 748 11.37 21.76 2.64
C ALA A 748 11.74 20.28 2.51
N ASP A 749 12.99 20.03 2.17
CA ASP A 749 13.62 18.72 1.98
C ASP A 749 12.92 17.79 0.97
N GLY A 750 12.04 18.36 0.12
CA GLY A 750 11.41 17.69 -1.02
C GLY A 750 10.19 16.83 -0.68
N VAL A 751 9.58 17.00 0.50
CA VAL A 751 8.38 16.27 0.92
C VAL A 751 7.12 17.10 0.58
N PRO A 752 6.08 16.52 -0.07
CA PRO A 752 4.81 17.20 -0.33
C PRO A 752 4.04 17.51 0.97
N THR A 753 4.28 18.67 1.56
CA THR A 753 3.62 19.09 2.80
C THR A 753 2.25 19.71 2.54
N TYR A 754 1.27 18.86 2.26
CA TYR A 754 -0.15 19.18 2.46
C TYR A 754 -0.75 18.37 3.63
N TYR A 755 -1.10 19.10 4.69
CA TYR A 755 -1.89 18.71 5.87
C TYR A 755 -1.35 17.86 7.03
N ASN A 756 -0.22 17.15 6.96
CA ASN A 756 0.11 16.16 8.02
C ASN A 756 1.34 16.39 8.91
N ASP A 757 2.22 17.37 8.66
CA ASP A 757 3.28 17.73 9.62
C ASP A 757 2.86 18.89 10.54
N LYS A 758 2.72 18.61 11.84
CA LYS A 758 2.39 19.61 12.87
C LYS A 758 3.60 20.36 13.44
N SER A 759 4.81 20.01 13.01
CA SER A 759 6.07 20.60 13.50
C SER A 759 6.52 21.85 12.73
N LEU A 760 6.02 22.06 11.51
CA LEU A 760 6.38 23.17 10.63
C LEU A 760 5.22 24.16 10.46
N SER A 761 5.07 25.10 11.39
CA SER A 761 4.08 26.19 11.32
C SER A 761 4.46 27.29 10.32
N TYR A 762 4.40 26.98 9.02
CA TYR A 762 4.34 28.03 8.01
C TYR A 762 2.89 28.36 7.63
N SER A 763 2.65 29.61 7.23
CA SER A 763 1.31 30.05 6.88
C SER A 763 1.37 31.09 5.76
N PRO A 764 0.88 30.77 4.55
CA PRO A 764 0.92 31.69 3.43
C PRO A 764 -0.07 32.86 3.64
N LEU A 765 0.45 34.07 3.43
CA LEU A 765 -0.32 35.31 3.37
C LEU A 765 -0.63 35.62 1.91
N TYR A 766 -1.90 35.86 1.60
CA TYR A 766 -2.36 36.11 0.24
C TYR A 766 -3.04 37.47 0.11
N TRP A 767 -2.79 38.16 -1.00
CA TRP A 767 -3.55 39.35 -1.37
C TRP A 767 -3.56 39.59 -2.88
N TYR A 768 -4.54 40.35 -3.34
CA TYR A 768 -4.69 40.73 -4.73
C TYR A 768 -4.45 42.22 -4.91
N LYS A 769 -3.71 42.60 -5.96
CA LYS A 769 -3.53 44.01 -6.33
C LYS A 769 -3.29 44.14 -7.82
N ASP A 770 -4.03 45.04 -8.47
CA ASP A 770 -3.86 45.40 -9.88
C ASP A 770 -3.87 44.20 -10.87
N HIS A 771 -4.65 43.15 -10.57
CA HIS A 771 -4.74 41.85 -11.29
C HIS A 771 -3.54 40.90 -11.11
N THR A 772 -2.67 41.17 -10.14
CA THR A 772 -1.60 40.26 -9.69
C THR A 772 -2.00 39.62 -8.36
N THR A 773 -1.83 38.30 -8.27
CA THR A 773 -1.90 37.50 -7.04
C THR A 773 -0.54 37.54 -6.36
N TYR A 774 -0.50 37.75 -5.05
CA TYR A 774 0.71 37.69 -4.25
C TYR A 774 0.55 36.62 -3.17
N VAL A 775 1.60 35.82 -2.98
CA VAL A 775 1.71 34.78 -1.95
C VAL A 775 3.01 35.00 -1.20
N GLU A 776 2.97 35.11 0.13
CA GLU A 776 4.17 35.18 0.97
C GLU A 776 4.17 34.06 2.01
N TYR A 777 5.14 33.15 1.86
CA TYR A 777 5.42 32.07 2.78
C TYR A 777 6.24 32.61 3.94
N VAL A 778 5.66 32.58 5.14
CA VAL A 778 6.33 32.87 6.40
C VAL A 778 6.76 31.54 7.03
N LEU A 779 8.05 31.22 6.97
CA LEU A 779 8.62 29.94 7.40
C LEU A 779 9.39 30.09 8.73
N ASP A 780 9.17 29.16 9.67
CA ASP A 780 9.73 29.18 11.05
C ASP A 780 11.20 28.71 11.16
N TYR A 781 12.01 28.99 10.15
CA TYR A 781 13.46 28.76 10.15
C TYR A 781 14.23 29.90 10.83
N LYS A 782 15.57 29.75 10.94
CA LYS A 782 16.48 30.83 11.36
C LYS A 782 17.67 30.97 10.40
N PRO A 783 18.39 32.12 10.42
CA PRO A 783 19.56 32.32 9.56
C PRO A 783 20.62 31.21 9.66
N GLU A 784 20.80 30.61 10.83
CA GLU A 784 21.73 29.50 11.07
C GLU A 784 21.29 28.13 10.51
N ASP A 785 20.03 27.99 10.08
CA ASP A 785 19.50 26.73 9.55
C ASP A 785 19.65 26.63 8.02
N VAL A 786 19.77 27.77 7.31
CA VAL A 786 19.73 27.89 5.84
C VAL A 786 20.68 26.94 5.11
N GLU A 787 21.92 26.77 5.60
CA GLU A 787 22.92 25.89 4.95
C GLU A 787 22.55 24.39 5.01
N LYS A 788 21.45 24.02 5.69
CA LYS A 788 20.93 22.65 5.82
C LYS A 788 19.56 22.46 5.17
N LEU A 789 18.89 23.54 4.79
CA LEU A 789 17.54 23.48 4.21
C LEU A 789 17.64 23.28 2.71
N LYS A 790 16.96 22.25 2.18
CA LYS A 790 16.71 22.17 0.74
C LYS A 790 15.29 22.64 0.46
N LEU A 791 15.13 23.88 -0.02
CA LEU A 791 13.80 24.37 -0.40
C LEU A 791 13.53 24.10 -1.88
N VAL A 792 12.34 23.60 -2.19
CA VAL A 792 11.87 23.40 -3.57
C VAL A 792 10.50 24.06 -3.72
N LEU A 793 10.35 24.88 -4.75
CA LEU A 793 9.10 25.50 -5.15
C LEU A 793 8.46 24.68 -6.26
N GLU A 794 7.25 24.18 -6.02
CA GLU A 794 6.34 23.69 -7.05
C GLU A 794 5.40 24.82 -7.46
N VAL A 795 5.16 24.95 -8.76
CA VAL A 795 4.32 25.98 -9.33
C VAL A 795 3.37 25.36 -10.33
N THR A 796 2.09 25.37 -9.99
CA THR A 796 1.00 25.00 -10.87
C THR A 796 0.36 26.28 -11.42
N VAL A 797 0.54 26.52 -12.72
CA VAL A 797 -0.16 27.57 -13.47
C VAL A 797 -1.43 26.96 -14.06
N ASN A 798 -2.60 27.31 -13.52
CA ASN A 798 -3.86 26.96 -14.18
C ASN A 798 -4.21 28.10 -15.14
N ARG A 799 -3.83 27.93 -16.41
CA ARG A 799 -4.23 28.83 -17.49
C ARG A 799 -5.69 28.57 -17.87
N ASN A 800 -6.58 28.97 -16.96
CA ASN A 800 -7.98 29.24 -17.25
C ASN A 800 -8.05 30.40 -18.24
N ASP A 801 -7.97 30.11 -19.55
CA ASP A 801 -7.97 31.14 -20.60
C ASP A 801 -9.28 31.97 -20.53
N PRO A 802 -9.22 33.28 -20.22
CA PRO A 802 -10.42 34.12 -20.18
C PRO A 802 -10.93 34.48 -21.59
N TYR A 803 -10.29 33.98 -22.66
CA TYR A 803 -10.74 34.07 -24.04
C TYR A 803 -11.17 32.68 -24.54
N SER A 804 -12.41 32.43 -24.98
CA SER A 804 -13.67 33.19 -24.86
C SER A 804 -14.83 32.31 -25.35
N ASP A 805 -15.88 32.11 -24.57
CA ASP A 805 -17.18 31.55 -25.01
C ASP A 805 -17.14 30.23 -25.82
N SER A 806 -16.04 29.48 -25.77
CA SER A 806 -15.88 28.20 -26.46
C SER A 806 -16.59 27.10 -25.67
N TYR A 807 -17.90 27.02 -25.83
CA TYR A 807 -18.65 25.82 -25.44
C TYR A 807 -18.31 24.71 -26.45
N TRP A 808 -17.46 23.76 -26.06
CA TRP A 808 -17.27 22.52 -26.83
C TRP A 808 -18.49 21.63 -26.59
N THR A 809 -19.58 21.97 -27.25
CA THR A 809 -20.83 21.21 -27.21
C THR A 809 -20.71 20.01 -28.14
N MET A 810 -21.04 18.83 -27.61
CA MET A 810 -21.18 17.59 -28.35
C MET A 810 -22.58 17.02 -28.08
N GLU A 811 -23.28 16.67 -29.16
CA GLU A 811 -24.64 16.12 -29.10
C GLU A 811 -24.61 14.62 -29.40
N PHE A 812 -25.19 13.83 -28.49
CA PHE A 812 -25.10 12.38 -28.48
C PHE A 812 -26.49 11.76 -28.55
N PRO A 813 -26.81 10.99 -29.59
CA PRO A 813 -28.07 10.27 -29.61
C PRO A 813 -28.10 9.27 -28.44
N LEU A 814 -29.13 9.32 -27.58
CA LEU A 814 -29.31 8.35 -26.47
C LEU A 814 -29.29 6.90 -26.97
N SER A 815 -29.79 6.71 -28.19
CA SER A 815 -29.79 5.44 -28.92
C SER A 815 -28.40 4.89 -29.30
N ARG A 816 -27.31 5.68 -29.19
CA ARG A 816 -25.94 5.18 -29.36
C ARG A 816 -25.35 4.62 -28.05
N ILE A 817 -25.62 5.25 -26.90
CA ILE A 817 -25.05 4.86 -25.59
C ILE A 817 -25.98 3.95 -24.76
N CYS A 818 -27.25 3.83 -25.16
CA CYS A 818 -28.22 2.89 -24.60
C CYS A 818 -29.13 2.34 -25.72
N PRO A 819 -28.62 1.44 -26.60
CA PRO A 819 -29.36 0.96 -27.78
C PRO A 819 -30.60 0.11 -27.44
N ASP A 820 -30.64 -0.53 -26.26
CA ASP A 820 -31.79 -1.30 -25.78
C ASP A 820 -32.89 -0.43 -25.13
N GLY A 821 -32.64 0.87 -24.97
CA GLY A 821 -33.61 1.90 -24.58
C GLY A 821 -34.68 2.12 -25.65
N LYS A 822 -35.54 1.12 -25.87
CA LYS A 822 -36.68 1.24 -26.80
C LYS A 822 -37.65 2.28 -26.28
N ALA A 823 -37.70 3.42 -26.96
CA ALA A 823 -38.79 4.38 -26.83
C ALA A 823 -40.15 3.65 -26.87
N GLU A 824 -40.96 3.78 -25.83
CA GLU A 824 -42.32 3.20 -25.73
C GLU A 824 -43.29 3.96 -26.65
N GLY A 825 -43.01 3.97 -27.96
CA GLY A 825 -43.57 4.95 -28.89
C GLY A 825 -43.93 4.47 -30.29
N GLU A 826 -43.57 3.25 -30.70
CA GLU A 826 -43.88 2.79 -32.07
C GLU A 826 -44.22 1.29 -32.23
N GLN A 827 -45.11 0.78 -31.36
CA GLN A 827 -45.93 -0.38 -31.75
C GLN A 827 -46.97 0.04 -32.80
N GLN A 828 -46.61 0.02 -34.09
CA GLN A 828 -47.61 -0.14 -35.16
C GLN A 828 -47.80 -1.62 -35.51
N LYS A 829 -49.07 -2.00 -35.57
CA LYS A 829 -49.56 -3.38 -35.70
C LYS A 829 -49.33 -3.96 -37.10
N PRO A 830 -49.26 -5.30 -37.21
CA PRO A 830 -49.19 -5.96 -38.51
C PRO A 830 -50.52 -5.86 -39.27
N ASP A 831 -50.45 -5.67 -40.59
CA ASP A 831 -51.51 -6.06 -41.52
C ASP A 831 -50.92 -6.32 -42.93
N PHE A 832 -51.01 -7.58 -43.36
CA PHE A 832 -50.88 -8.17 -44.72
C PHE A 832 -49.73 -7.76 -45.66
#